data_AF-A0A5R9IB49-F1
#
_entry.id   AF-A0A5R9IB49-F1
#
_cell.length_a   1.000
_cell.length_b   1.000
_cell.length_c   1.000
_cell.angle_alpha   90.00
_cell.angle_beta   90.00
_cell.angle_gamma   90.00
#
_symmetry.space_group_name_H-M   'P 1'
#
loop_
_entity.id
_entity.type
_entity.pdbx_description
1 polymer ?
#
loop_
_entity_poly.entity_id
_entity_poly.type
_entity_poly.pdbx_seq_one_letter_code
_entity_poly.pdbx_strand_id
1 'polypeptide(L)'
;MTPKILIRTIWIIGLVFASMNTLASDDKTININQDWQYLQENHANVSQALNSKNWQSIQLPHTWNRTDTVDAQPGYRRDASWYKKRLELSNAKRQFLYFESANTQADVYVNGKLVGTNIGGYIGFTFEITDYVNRDKIANIMVRVSNAYNPDIIPSQKSDFFIFGGLTRDVWLIESDDVYLDNLIVTTPKVSQDIAEAVIELDFDSTKSYPQSTLVAEIFDQTDKVVSKTHANIAINQGAQSLTLALNKIANPALWSVDSPDLYRVKVTISDKDRVLASKQVTTGFRWFEHKEGKGFFLNGERVLLRGTHRHEEHAGLGAALSNIQHRKDLEQIKNIGANFVRLGHYPQDPEVYKAANELGLIVWDELPWCRGGKGGETWEANTESLLTRQIQQNRNHPSIAFWSIGNEMYWEEDFPGGGAEDVVTPYVQKLNDLIKDIDPSRFTTLRKYYPGADIVDIFSPSIWAGWYGGAYGQYEEALQSSREKYPALIHMEYGGSSHVGRHEETPIDELGIRDAQVSVSEAMNQAIVKSVAKDSNWNENYMVNLFDWHLSVSERFPGFIGNAQWAFKDFGTPLRPENPIPYINQKGLVDRAGNPKDSYYVFASYWQKTPMCYIESKTWTVRYGPKAGRNVKVYCNTEQAELYLNGETLGKKDRIHGQYPAHGLVWKVPFSEGNNQLYVKGFNDGSMVIEDSLELEYKVGTHDTPKKVALSSERVSENLYLVTASIIDSDGRLVTDYEDRGYFSSLDSNAKLIENQGTPNGSSSIELANGIARILVQKTSNAQAVVEFKTQNFKGQYVRID
;
A
#
# COMPACT_ATOMS: atom_id res chain seq x y z
N MET A 1 71.68 9.34 37.21
CA MET A 1 72.40 8.04 37.17
C MET A 1 71.65 7.08 38.09
N THR A 2 71.27 5.89 37.58
CA THR A 2 70.86 4.58 38.21
C THR A 2 70.51 4.49 39.72
N PRO A 3 69.75 3.47 40.24
CA PRO A 3 68.85 2.42 39.66
C PRO A 3 67.47 2.32 40.43
N LYS A 4 66.37 1.73 39.90
CA LYS A 4 65.86 0.33 39.97
C LYS A 4 65.68 -0.28 41.40
N ILE A 5 64.44 -0.64 41.80
CA ILE A 5 63.93 -2.01 42.17
C ILE A 5 62.81 -2.09 43.25
N LEU A 6 61.76 -2.85 42.87
CA LEU A 6 60.75 -3.69 43.58
C LEU A 6 59.85 -3.15 44.72
N ILE A 7 58.54 -3.17 44.45
CA ILE A 7 57.52 -3.58 45.43
C ILE A 7 56.64 -4.66 44.78
N ARG A 8 56.54 -5.81 45.47
CA ARG A 8 55.67 -6.96 45.15
C ARG A 8 54.23 -6.61 45.54
N THR A 9 53.28 -6.79 44.62
CA THR A 9 51.84 -6.82 44.95
C THR A 9 51.26 -8.19 44.61
N ILE A 10 50.58 -8.74 45.60
CA ILE A 10 50.03 -10.09 45.72
C ILE A 10 48.87 -10.27 44.72
N TRP A 11 48.92 -11.34 43.92
CA TRP A 11 47.81 -11.80 43.10
C TRP A 11 46.87 -12.65 43.95
N ILE A 12 45.65 -12.16 44.21
CA ILE A 12 44.53 -12.95 44.73
C ILE A 12 43.86 -13.61 43.52
N ILE A 13 43.96 -14.94 43.44
CA ILE A 13 43.25 -15.77 42.46
C ILE A 13 41.80 -15.87 42.93
N GLY A 14 40.93 -15.04 42.35
CA GLY A 14 39.48 -15.23 42.40
C GLY A 14 39.07 -16.22 41.34
N LEU A 15 38.72 -17.44 41.75
CA LEU A 15 38.03 -18.42 40.92
C LEU A 15 36.61 -17.90 40.61
N VAL A 16 36.47 -17.21 39.48
CA VAL A 16 35.17 -16.94 38.88
C VAL A 16 34.71 -18.25 38.25
N PHE A 17 33.79 -18.95 38.92
CA PHE A 17 32.95 -19.95 38.25
C PHE A 17 32.08 -19.19 37.25
N ALA A 18 32.53 -19.12 36.00
CA ALA A 18 31.66 -18.80 34.89
C ALA A 18 30.71 -19.98 34.74
N SER A 19 29.53 -19.88 35.35
CA SER A 19 28.38 -20.66 34.94
C SER A 19 28.14 -20.31 33.47
N MET A 20 28.56 -21.19 32.56
CA MET A 20 28.05 -21.21 31.20
C MET A 20 26.55 -21.50 31.29
N ASN A 21 25.75 -20.45 31.49
CA ASN A 21 24.36 -20.48 31.09
C ASN A 21 24.41 -20.72 29.59
N THR A 22 24.03 -21.91 29.17
CA THR A 22 23.68 -22.20 27.78
C THR A 22 22.58 -21.22 27.40
N LEU A 23 22.98 -20.12 26.76
CA LEU A 23 22.06 -19.17 26.15
C LEU A 23 21.17 -19.96 25.20
N ALA A 24 19.86 -19.72 25.30
CA ALA A 24 18.85 -20.33 24.45
C ALA A 24 19.24 -20.25 22.97
N SER A 25 18.88 -21.23 22.15
CA SER A 25 18.68 -20.96 20.73
C SER A 25 17.19 -20.70 20.54
N ASP A 26 16.80 -19.42 20.49
CA ASP A 26 15.60 -19.06 19.75
C ASP A 26 15.69 -19.68 18.34
N ASP A 27 14.57 -20.05 17.72
CA ASP A 27 14.59 -20.59 16.35
C ASP A 27 15.40 -19.65 15.45
N LYS A 28 16.43 -20.19 14.81
CA LYS A 28 17.30 -19.38 13.99
C LYS A 28 16.59 -19.13 12.67
N THR A 29 16.05 -17.92 12.54
CA THR A 29 15.35 -17.46 11.33
C THR A 29 16.31 -16.64 10.48
N ILE A 30 16.52 -17.06 9.24
CA ILE A 30 17.53 -16.50 8.34
C ILE A 30 16.84 -16.05 7.06
N ASN A 31 16.94 -14.76 6.72
CA ASN A 31 16.49 -14.28 5.41
C ASN A 31 17.41 -14.88 4.34
N ILE A 32 16.83 -15.54 3.35
CA ILE A 32 17.57 -16.22 2.28
C ILE A 32 17.36 -15.57 0.91
N ASN A 33 17.03 -14.28 0.86
CA ASN A 33 16.71 -13.57 -0.39
C ASN A 33 17.89 -13.38 -1.35
N GLN A 34 19.11 -13.47 -0.86
CA GLN A 34 20.31 -13.29 -1.67
C GLN A 34 20.59 -14.54 -2.52
N ASP A 35 21.35 -14.41 -3.61
CA ASP A 35 21.89 -15.53 -4.41
C ASP A 35 20.85 -16.56 -4.90
N TRP A 36 19.71 -16.09 -5.41
CA TRP A 36 18.76 -16.92 -6.14
C TRP A 36 19.08 -16.94 -7.63
N GLN A 37 18.64 -17.99 -8.31
CA GLN A 37 18.57 -18.01 -9.76
C GLN A 37 17.12 -18.14 -10.23
N TYR A 38 16.78 -17.41 -11.29
CA TYR A 38 15.46 -17.38 -11.94
C TYR A 38 15.55 -17.96 -13.35
N LEU A 39 14.54 -18.73 -13.74
CA LEU A 39 14.38 -19.25 -15.09
C LEU A 39 12.93 -19.00 -15.54
N GLN A 40 12.76 -18.21 -16.59
CA GLN A 40 11.45 -17.87 -17.15
C GLN A 40 10.74 -19.08 -17.78
N GLU A 41 11.49 -20.05 -18.30
CA GLU A 41 10.95 -21.20 -19.02
C GLU A 41 10.05 -22.07 -18.14
N ASN A 42 8.77 -22.22 -18.51
CA ASN A 42 7.80 -23.08 -17.82
C ASN A 42 8.04 -24.57 -18.15
N HIS A 43 9.11 -25.14 -17.62
CA HIS A 43 9.34 -26.58 -17.73
C HIS A 43 8.40 -27.38 -16.83
N ALA A 44 8.02 -28.57 -17.30
CA ALA A 44 7.05 -29.44 -16.63
C ALA A 44 7.62 -30.12 -15.37
N ASN A 45 8.95 -30.24 -15.25
CA ASN A 45 9.59 -30.88 -14.10
C ASN A 45 10.99 -30.31 -13.80
N VAL A 46 11.48 -30.64 -12.61
CA VAL A 46 12.78 -30.21 -12.07
C VAL A 46 13.95 -30.54 -13.00
N SER A 47 14.01 -31.76 -13.54
CA SER A 47 15.14 -32.18 -14.37
C SER A 47 15.27 -31.36 -15.66
N GLN A 48 14.14 -31.04 -16.30
CA GLN A 48 14.12 -30.17 -17.47
C GLN A 48 14.58 -28.75 -17.12
N ALA A 49 14.07 -28.17 -16.03
CA ALA A 49 14.47 -26.84 -15.57
C ALA A 49 15.98 -26.76 -15.24
N LEU A 50 16.53 -27.76 -14.56
CA LEU A 50 17.96 -27.80 -14.23
C LEU A 50 18.87 -27.85 -15.47
N ASN A 51 18.42 -28.49 -16.55
CA ASN A 51 19.17 -28.59 -17.80
C ASN A 51 19.13 -27.32 -18.66
N SER A 52 18.28 -26.34 -18.32
CA SER A 52 18.26 -25.06 -19.02
C SER A 52 19.54 -24.26 -18.75
N LYS A 53 19.97 -23.50 -19.75
CA LYS A 53 21.16 -22.63 -19.69
C LYS A 53 20.82 -21.18 -19.40
N ASN A 54 19.53 -20.83 -19.38
CA ASN A 54 19.05 -19.44 -19.33
C ASN A 54 18.72 -18.97 -17.90
N TRP A 55 19.37 -19.54 -16.89
CA TRP A 55 19.23 -19.10 -15.50
C TRP A 55 19.85 -17.72 -15.30
N GLN A 56 19.11 -16.83 -14.66
CA GLN A 56 19.51 -15.46 -14.34
C GLN A 56 19.72 -15.31 -12.85
N SER A 57 20.80 -14.68 -12.41
CA SER A 57 20.99 -14.35 -11.00
C SER A 57 20.05 -13.23 -10.60
N ILE A 58 19.35 -13.42 -9.48
CA ILE A 58 18.38 -12.47 -8.94
C ILE A 58 18.52 -12.37 -7.41
N GLN A 59 17.92 -11.34 -6.85
CA GLN A 59 17.65 -11.24 -5.42
C GLN A 59 16.14 -11.22 -5.23
N LEU A 60 15.68 -11.77 -4.11
CA LEU A 60 14.30 -11.65 -3.69
C LEU A 60 14.09 -10.35 -2.88
N PRO A 61 12.86 -9.80 -2.89
CA PRO A 61 11.71 -10.25 -3.69
C PRO A 61 11.90 -10.05 -5.20
N HIS A 62 11.24 -10.90 -6.00
CA HIS A 62 11.34 -10.88 -7.47
C HIS A 62 10.01 -11.20 -8.15
N THR A 63 9.63 -10.35 -9.11
CA THR A 63 8.54 -10.60 -10.06
C THR A 63 9.05 -10.55 -11.50
N TRP A 64 8.53 -11.43 -12.35
CA TRP A 64 8.76 -11.33 -13.80
C TRP A 64 7.90 -10.23 -14.45
N ASN A 65 6.90 -9.71 -13.73
CA ASN A 65 6.01 -8.66 -14.22
C ASN A 65 6.49 -7.24 -13.87
N ARG A 66 7.81 -7.06 -13.79
CA ARG A 66 8.46 -5.82 -13.35
C ARG A 66 8.12 -4.62 -14.25
N THR A 67 8.04 -4.84 -15.56
CA THR A 67 7.78 -3.78 -16.55
C THR A 67 6.64 -4.10 -17.53
N ASP A 68 6.32 -5.37 -17.77
CA ASP A 68 5.31 -5.81 -18.75
C ASP A 68 3.85 -5.49 -18.36
N THR A 69 3.65 -4.94 -17.17
CA THR A 69 2.35 -4.45 -16.68
C THR A 69 2.00 -3.06 -17.21
N VAL A 70 3.00 -2.30 -17.66
CA VAL A 70 2.83 -0.88 -18.03
C VAL A 70 3.64 -0.52 -19.28
N ASP A 71 4.05 -1.53 -20.04
CA ASP A 71 4.69 -1.30 -21.33
C ASP A 71 3.65 -1.10 -22.43
N ALA A 72 4.13 -0.86 -23.65
CA ALA A 72 3.26 -0.61 -24.80
C ALA A 72 2.65 -1.90 -25.41
N GLN A 73 3.00 -3.09 -24.92
CA GLN A 73 2.46 -4.35 -25.41
C GLN A 73 1.20 -4.72 -24.64
N PRO A 74 0.08 -4.99 -25.34
CA PRO A 74 -1.15 -5.37 -24.65
C PRO A 74 -1.03 -6.67 -23.86
N GLY A 75 -1.50 -6.62 -22.61
CA GLY A 75 -1.46 -7.74 -21.69
C GLY A 75 -0.17 -7.78 -20.87
N TYR A 76 0.01 -8.84 -20.11
CA TYR A 76 1.20 -9.08 -19.29
C TYR A 76 1.38 -10.59 -19.14
N ARG A 77 2.58 -11.04 -18.78
CA ARG A 77 2.89 -12.47 -18.72
C ARG A 77 2.12 -13.15 -17.58
N ARG A 78 1.24 -14.08 -17.96
CA ARG A 78 0.48 -15.01 -17.09
C ARG A 78 0.90 -16.45 -17.38
N ASP A 79 1.88 -16.95 -16.64
CA ASP A 79 2.51 -18.26 -16.89
C ASP A 79 3.23 -18.74 -15.62
N ALA A 80 4.04 -19.79 -15.71
CA ALA A 80 4.89 -20.25 -14.62
C ALA A 80 6.38 -20.07 -14.91
N SER A 81 7.17 -19.98 -13.85
CA SER A 81 8.62 -19.85 -13.90
C SER A 81 9.26 -20.65 -12.77
N TRP A 82 10.57 -20.88 -12.86
CA TRP A 82 11.34 -21.59 -11.85
C TRP A 82 12.32 -20.68 -11.13
N TYR A 83 12.50 -20.96 -9.84
CA TYR A 83 13.52 -20.39 -8.98
C TYR A 83 14.37 -21.53 -8.44
N LYS A 84 15.67 -21.29 -8.21
CA LYS A 84 16.51 -22.23 -7.47
C LYS A 84 17.52 -21.54 -6.57
N LYS A 85 17.84 -22.23 -5.47
CA LYS A 85 18.86 -21.82 -4.50
C LYS A 85 19.55 -23.04 -3.92
N ARG A 86 20.87 -22.95 -3.72
CA ARG A 86 21.62 -23.91 -2.92
C ARG A 86 21.82 -23.34 -1.53
N LEU A 87 21.47 -24.11 -0.52
CA LEU A 87 21.66 -23.78 0.89
C LEU A 87 22.60 -24.77 1.55
N GLU A 88 23.46 -24.25 2.42
CA GLU A 88 24.22 -25.04 3.38
C GLU A 88 23.54 -24.86 4.73
N LEU A 89 23.08 -25.98 5.29
CA LEU A 89 22.27 -26.00 6.50
C LEU A 89 23.14 -26.28 7.72
N SER A 90 22.70 -25.77 8.88
CA SER A 90 23.38 -26.04 10.14
C SER A 90 23.07 -27.46 10.66
N ASN A 91 23.58 -27.79 11.85
CA ASN A 91 23.29 -29.06 12.53
C ASN A 91 21.92 -29.09 13.23
N ALA A 92 21.03 -28.14 12.94
CA ALA A 92 19.69 -28.12 13.49
C ALA A 92 18.95 -29.43 13.21
N LYS A 93 18.01 -29.78 14.09
CA LYS A 93 17.27 -31.04 13.98
C LYS A 93 16.12 -30.95 13.00
N ARG A 94 15.53 -29.77 12.88
CA ARG A 94 14.42 -29.48 11.99
C ARG A 94 14.71 -28.24 11.17
N GLN A 95 14.30 -28.26 9.91
CA GLN A 95 14.46 -27.13 9.01
C GLN A 95 13.16 -26.86 8.28
N PHE A 96 12.81 -25.59 8.14
CA PHE A 96 11.61 -25.14 7.45
C PHE A 96 11.95 -24.04 6.46
N LEU A 97 11.20 -24.00 5.37
CA LEU A 97 11.15 -22.85 4.47
C LEU A 97 9.85 -22.11 4.69
N TYR A 98 9.95 -20.84 5.08
CA TYR A 98 8.81 -19.93 5.17
C TYR A 98 8.86 -18.93 4.02
N PHE A 99 7.79 -18.90 3.24
CA PHE A 99 7.60 -17.96 2.14
C PHE A 99 6.53 -16.97 2.56
N GLU A 100 6.82 -15.67 2.55
CA GLU A 100 5.81 -14.65 2.87
C GLU A 100 4.78 -14.48 1.74
N SER A 101 5.16 -14.83 0.50
CA SER A 101 4.28 -14.82 -0.67
C SER A 101 4.91 -15.53 -1.86
N ALA A 102 4.07 -16.20 -2.65
CA ALA A 102 4.41 -16.67 -3.98
C ALA A 102 3.19 -16.58 -4.90
N ASN A 103 3.18 -15.61 -5.81
CA ASN A 103 1.98 -15.32 -6.59
C ASN A 103 1.84 -16.23 -7.82
N THR A 104 0.74 -16.98 -7.98
CA THR A 104 -0.32 -17.29 -7.00
C THR A 104 -0.36 -18.75 -6.57
N GLN A 105 0.35 -19.63 -7.28
CA GLN A 105 0.57 -21.02 -6.88
C GLN A 105 2.07 -21.32 -6.88
N ALA A 106 2.53 -22.06 -5.87
CA ALA A 106 3.93 -22.46 -5.76
C ALA A 106 4.09 -23.94 -5.43
N ASP A 107 4.91 -24.64 -6.21
CA ASP A 107 5.36 -26.00 -5.92
C ASP A 107 6.82 -25.94 -5.43
N VAL A 108 7.08 -26.41 -4.20
CA VAL A 108 8.40 -26.34 -3.57
C VAL A 108 9.06 -27.71 -3.59
N TYR A 109 10.29 -27.76 -4.10
CA TYR A 109 11.09 -28.98 -4.21
C TYR A 109 12.41 -28.82 -3.45
N VAL A 110 12.84 -29.89 -2.80
CA VAL A 110 14.14 -29.99 -2.15
C VAL A 110 14.84 -31.23 -2.67
N ASN A 111 16.06 -31.05 -3.19
CA ASN A 111 16.87 -32.15 -3.76
C ASN A 111 16.09 -32.98 -4.80
N GLY A 112 15.26 -32.31 -5.60
CA GLY A 112 14.45 -32.89 -6.69
C GLY A 112 13.13 -33.54 -6.27
N LYS A 113 12.80 -33.58 -4.97
CA LYS A 113 11.55 -34.13 -4.45
C LYS A 113 10.57 -33.00 -4.10
N LEU A 114 9.29 -33.17 -4.44
CA LEU A 114 8.23 -32.24 -4.06
C LEU A 114 8.02 -32.32 -2.54
N VAL A 115 8.10 -31.17 -1.87
CA VAL A 115 7.80 -31.01 -0.45
C VAL A 115 6.34 -30.64 -0.25
N GLY A 116 5.82 -29.73 -1.07
CA GLY A 116 4.43 -29.30 -1.00
C GLY A 116 4.06 -28.25 -2.04
N THR A 117 2.76 -27.98 -2.12
CA THR A 117 2.15 -26.99 -2.99
C THR A 117 1.37 -25.97 -2.15
N ASN A 118 1.56 -24.68 -2.43
CA ASN A 118 0.76 -23.60 -1.88
C ASN A 118 -0.19 -23.03 -2.95
N ILE A 119 -1.44 -22.80 -2.56
CA ILE A 119 -2.45 -22.07 -3.32
C ILE A 119 -2.73 -20.73 -2.62
N GLY A 120 -2.74 -19.65 -3.40
CA GLY A 120 -2.92 -18.27 -2.95
C GLY A 120 -1.63 -17.47 -2.95
N GLY A 121 -1.68 -16.26 -3.50
CA GLY A 121 -0.49 -15.42 -3.66
C GLY A 121 -0.08 -14.62 -2.42
N TYR A 122 -1.06 -14.17 -1.63
CA TYR A 122 -0.86 -13.05 -0.71
C TYR A 122 -0.69 -13.45 0.76
N ILE A 123 -0.72 -14.76 1.04
CA ILE A 123 -0.67 -15.34 2.39
C ILE A 123 0.60 -16.17 2.51
N GLY A 124 1.30 -16.04 3.63
CA GLY A 124 2.53 -16.79 3.87
C GLY A 124 2.27 -18.31 3.98
N PHE A 125 3.29 -19.13 3.74
CA PHE A 125 3.22 -20.57 3.95
C PHE A 125 4.58 -21.14 4.37
N THR A 126 4.52 -22.21 5.17
CA THR A 126 5.71 -22.88 5.73
C THR A 126 5.69 -24.35 5.33
N PHE A 127 6.84 -24.88 4.91
CA PHE A 127 7.04 -26.31 4.74
C PHE A 127 8.25 -26.79 5.54
N GLU A 128 8.07 -27.88 6.29
CA GLU A 128 9.20 -28.59 6.88
C GLU A 128 9.94 -29.36 5.79
N ILE A 129 11.25 -29.18 5.71
CA ILE A 129 12.12 -29.78 4.70
C ILE A 129 13.06 -30.83 5.29
N THR A 130 13.01 -31.08 6.60
CA THR A 130 13.95 -31.92 7.35
C THR A 130 14.24 -33.27 6.66
N ASP A 131 13.19 -34.00 6.26
CA ASP A 131 13.31 -35.32 5.64
C ASP A 131 13.77 -35.31 4.17
N TYR A 132 13.90 -34.13 3.58
CA TYR A 132 14.31 -33.93 2.18
C TYR A 132 15.77 -33.47 2.04
N VAL A 133 16.42 -33.11 3.15
CA VAL A 133 17.81 -32.66 3.19
C VAL A 133 18.77 -33.85 3.08
N ASN A 134 19.85 -33.67 2.31
CA ASN A 134 20.89 -34.68 2.18
C ASN A 134 21.76 -34.78 3.43
N ARG A 135 22.43 -35.93 3.63
CA ARG A 135 23.34 -36.14 4.78
C ARG A 135 24.53 -35.18 4.82
N ASP A 136 24.89 -34.59 3.68
CA ASP A 136 25.94 -33.57 3.55
C ASP A 136 25.49 -32.16 3.97
N LYS A 137 24.24 -32.01 4.43
CA LYS A 137 23.61 -30.75 4.84
C LYS A 137 23.48 -29.72 3.72
N ILE A 138 23.45 -30.19 2.48
CA ILE A 138 23.16 -29.35 1.32
C ILE A 138 21.70 -29.55 0.93
N ALA A 139 20.98 -28.43 0.82
CA ALA A 139 19.62 -28.39 0.30
C ALA A 139 19.60 -27.61 -1.02
N ASN A 140 19.28 -28.30 -2.11
CA ASN A 140 19.01 -27.66 -3.39
C ASN A 140 17.51 -27.40 -3.48
N ILE A 141 17.14 -26.15 -3.27
CA ILE A 141 15.77 -25.66 -3.30
C ILE A 141 15.41 -25.32 -4.75
N MET A 142 14.26 -25.79 -5.20
CA MET A 142 13.63 -25.32 -6.42
C MET A 142 12.18 -24.97 -6.17
N VAL A 143 11.71 -23.88 -6.76
CA VAL A 143 10.32 -23.44 -6.62
C VAL A 143 9.76 -23.17 -8.00
N ARG A 144 8.67 -23.83 -8.37
CA ARG A 144 7.90 -23.47 -9.56
C ARG A 144 6.76 -22.57 -9.12
N VAL A 145 6.75 -21.33 -9.59
CA VAL A 145 5.70 -20.36 -9.26
C VAL A 145 4.88 -20.08 -10.51
N SER A 146 3.56 -20.04 -10.39
CA SER A 146 2.62 -19.79 -11.48
C SER A 146 1.65 -18.69 -11.12
N ASN A 147 1.55 -17.67 -11.97
CA ASN A 147 0.42 -16.74 -11.97
C ASN A 147 -0.53 -17.02 -13.14
N ALA A 148 -0.46 -18.19 -13.80
CA ALA A 148 -1.39 -18.51 -14.90
C ALA A 148 -2.86 -18.30 -14.50
N TYR A 149 -3.72 -18.00 -15.48
CA TYR A 149 -5.14 -17.83 -15.22
C TYR A 149 -5.73 -19.09 -14.58
N ASN A 150 -6.39 -18.92 -13.44
CA ASN A 150 -7.14 -19.96 -12.75
C ASN A 150 -8.35 -19.31 -12.07
N PRO A 151 -9.59 -19.57 -12.53
CA PRO A 151 -10.79 -18.98 -11.93
C PRO A 151 -11.06 -19.51 -10.52
N ASP A 152 -10.56 -20.71 -10.15
CA ASP A 152 -10.75 -21.31 -8.83
C ASP A 152 -9.84 -20.70 -7.74
N ILE A 153 -9.05 -19.67 -8.08
CA ILE A 153 -8.15 -18.97 -7.15
C ILE A 153 -8.48 -17.48 -7.21
N ILE A 154 -8.96 -16.95 -6.08
CA ILE A 154 -9.16 -15.51 -5.89
C ILE A 154 -7.82 -14.76 -5.85
N PRO A 155 -7.74 -13.51 -6.38
CA PRO A 155 -8.82 -12.68 -6.92
C PRO A 155 -9.15 -12.97 -8.39
N SER A 156 -10.33 -12.51 -8.85
CA SER A 156 -10.73 -12.59 -10.25
C SER A 156 -9.78 -11.80 -11.15
N GLN A 157 -9.53 -12.30 -12.37
CA GLN A 157 -8.80 -11.56 -13.42
C GLN A 157 -9.49 -10.25 -13.85
N LYS A 158 -10.76 -10.08 -13.49
CA LYS A 158 -11.56 -8.88 -13.78
C LYS A 158 -11.39 -7.79 -12.73
N SER A 159 -10.55 -8.02 -11.72
CA SER A 159 -10.18 -7.01 -10.73
C SER A 159 -9.38 -5.87 -11.37
N ASP A 160 -9.55 -4.65 -10.88
CA ASP A 160 -8.87 -3.45 -11.40
C ASP A 160 -7.41 -3.33 -10.92
N PHE A 161 -6.66 -4.44 -10.89
CA PHE A 161 -5.23 -4.49 -10.53
C PHE A 161 -4.54 -5.72 -11.16
N PHE A 162 -3.22 -5.69 -11.28
CA PHE A 162 -2.46 -6.81 -11.83
C PHE A 162 -2.28 -7.98 -10.84
N ILE A 163 -2.45 -9.21 -11.33
CA ILE A 163 -2.09 -10.43 -10.58
C ILE A 163 -0.65 -10.81 -10.96
N PHE A 164 0.30 -10.15 -10.29
CA PHE A 164 1.74 -10.38 -10.47
C PHE A 164 2.12 -11.84 -10.30
N GLY A 165 3.23 -12.27 -10.89
CA GLY A 165 3.81 -13.59 -10.67
C GLY A 165 5.22 -13.53 -10.11
N GLY A 166 5.55 -14.50 -9.25
CA GLY A 166 6.89 -14.67 -8.68
C GLY A 166 6.91 -14.84 -7.17
N LEU A 167 8.12 -14.95 -6.61
CA LEU A 167 8.39 -14.88 -5.18
C LEU A 167 8.46 -13.40 -4.78
N THR A 168 7.29 -12.81 -4.55
CA THR A 168 7.09 -11.36 -4.44
C THR A 168 7.36 -10.77 -3.07
N ARG A 169 7.61 -11.59 -2.04
CA ARG A 169 8.01 -11.18 -0.69
C ARG A 169 9.18 -12.04 -0.18
N ASP A 170 9.59 -11.83 1.07
CA ASP A 170 10.77 -12.49 1.63
C ASP A 170 10.59 -14.01 1.75
N VAL A 171 11.73 -14.71 1.70
CA VAL A 171 11.83 -16.14 1.98
C VAL A 171 12.83 -16.35 3.10
N TRP A 172 12.44 -17.20 4.06
CA TRP A 172 13.18 -17.44 5.29
C TRP A 172 13.48 -18.93 5.45
N LEU A 173 14.70 -19.23 5.91
CA LEU A 173 15.05 -20.54 6.47
C LEU A 173 14.87 -20.46 7.99
N ILE A 174 14.08 -21.37 8.54
CA ILE A 174 13.89 -21.51 9.99
C ILE A 174 14.57 -22.80 10.42
N GLU A 175 15.48 -22.71 11.37
CA GLU A 175 16.19 -23.85 11.95
C GLU A 175 15.74 -24.01 13.41
N SER A 176 15.19 -25.19 13.72
CA SER A 176 14.65 -25.52 15.04
C SER A 176 15.19 -26.85 15.58
N ASP A 177 14.97 -27.07 16.86
CA ASP A 177 15.49 -28.21 17.63
C ASP A 177 14.43 -29.33 17.72
N ASP A 178 14.27 -30.02 18.85
CA ASP A 178 13.26 -31.09 18.98
C ASP A 178 11.82 -30.54 19.02
N VAL A 179 11.61 -29.37 19.64
CA VAL A 179 10.33 -28.69 19.85
C VAL A 179 10.27 -27.45 18.96
N TYR A 180 9.26 -27.36 18.09
CA TYR A 180 9.02 -26.22 17.20
C TYR A 180 7.73 -25.52 17.64
N LEU A 181 7.79 -24.20 17.84
CA LEU A 181 6.63 -23.38 18.20
C LEU A 181 6.04 -22.76 16.93
N ASP A 182 4.89 -23.25 16.49
CA ASP A 182 4.32 -22.91 15.19
C ASP A 182 3.49 -21.62 15.24
N ASN A 183 2.43 -21.55 16.05
CA ASN A 183 1.64 -20.34 16.21
C ASN A 183 1.67 -19.87 17.65
N LEU A 184 1.84 -18.57 17.85
CA LEU A 184 1.67 -17.91 19.15
C LEU A 184 0.69 -16.76 18.94
N ILE A 185 -0.56 -16.95 19.34
CA ILE A 185 -1.62 -15.95 19.24
C ILE A 185 -1.82 -15.33 20.62
N VAL A 186 -1.96 -14.00 20.68
CA VAL A 186 -2.28 -13.26 21.89
C VAL A 186 -3.66 -12.62 21.72
N THR A 187 -4.61 -13.00 22.57
CA THR A 187 -5.92 -12.34 22.65
C THR A 187 -5.99 -11.45 23.89
N THR A 188 -6.78 -10.38 23.79
CA THR A 188 -6.94 -9.37 24.86
C THR A 188 -8.41 -9.27 25.26
N PRO A 189 -8.98 -10.29 25.95
CA PRO A 189 -10.42 -10.40 26.18
C PRO A 189 -11.01 -9.27 27.03
N LYS A 190 -10.17 -8.57 27.81
CA LYS A 190 -10.60 -7.42 28.60
C LYS A 190 -9.48 -6.37 28.65
N VAL A 191 -9.78 -5.17 28.14
CA VAL A 191 -8.89 -4.01 28.18
C VAL A 191 -9.69 -2.79 28.61
N SER A 192 -9.15 -2.02 29.54
CA SER A 192 -9.60 -0.68 29.93
C SER A 192 -8.38 0.18 30.27
N GLN A 193 -8.62 1.43 30.69
CA GLN A 193 -7.57 2.31 31.23
C GLN A 193 -6.88 1.72 32.46
N ASP A 194 -7.59 0.95 33.28
CA ASP A 194 -7.09 0.45 34.57
C ASP A 194 -6.48 -0.95 34.47
N ILE A 195 -6.89 -1.76 33.49
CA ILE A 195 -6.53 -3.18 33.44
C ILE A 195 -6.47 -3.74 32.02
N ALA A 196 -5.49 -4.60 31.78
CA ALA A 196 -5.47 -5.50 30.63
C ALA A 196 -5.33 -6.96 31.07
N GLU A 197 -6.13 -7.81 30.44
CA GLU A 197 -6.03 -9.27 30.51
C GLU A 197 -5.57 -9.79 29.14
N ALA A 198 -4.63 -10.74 29.17
CA ALA A 198 -4.10 -11.38 27.97
C ALA A 198 -4.20 -12.91 28.10
N VAL A 199 -4.48 -13.57 26.99
CA VAL A 199 -4.47 -15.04 26.88
C VAL A 199 -3.57 -15.40 25.70
N ILE A 200 -2.71 -16.39 25.89
CA ILE A 200 -1.95 -16.98 24.79
C ILE A 200 -2.61 -18.27 24.32
N GLU A 201 -2.65 -18.45 23.00
CA GLU A 201 -2.95 -19.70 22.32
C GLU A 201 -1.65 -20.10 21.59
N LEU A 202 -1.10 -21.26 21.94
CA LEU A 202 0.18 -21.75 21.44
C LEU A 202 -0.02 -23.10 20.75
N ASP A 203 0.29 -23.14 19.46
CA ASP A 203 0.44 -24.37 18.70
C ASP A 203 1.93 -24.73 18.61
N PHE A 204 2.25 -25.99 18.87
CA PHE A 204 3.62 -26.48 18.83
C PHE A 204 3.65 -27.96 18.45
N ASP A 205 4.78 -28.37 17.91
CA ASP A 205 5.03 -29.75 17.52
C ASP A 205 6.38 -30.22 18.06
N SER A 206 6.43 -31.46 18.52
CA SER A 206 7.66 -32.03 19.07
C SER A 206 7.97 -33.40 18.49
N THR A 207 9.25 -33.63 18.20
CA THR A 207 9.77 -34.93 17.78
C THR A 207 9.93 -35.92 18.94
N LYS A 208 9.83 -35.44 20.20
CA LYS A 208 10.02 -36.23 21.42
C LYS A 208 9.12 -35.77 22.57
N SER A 209 8.83 -36.67 23.50
CA SER A 209 8.06 -36.32 24.70
C SER A 209 8.95 -35.73 25.81
N TYR A 210 8.44 -34.70 26.49
CA TYR A 210 9.00 -34.09 27.69
C TYR A 210 7.89 -34.01 28.76
N PRO A 211 7.78 -35.00 29.67
CA PRO A 211 6.63 -35.13 30.57
C PRO A 211 6.62 -34.11 31.72
N GLN A 212 7.73 -33.41 31.95
CA GLN A 212 7.91 -32.46 33.06
C GLN A 212 8.55 -31.16 32.55
N SER A 213 7.85 -30.46 31.67
CA SER A 213 8.29 -29.18 31.13
C SER A 213 7.65 -27.99 31.85
N THR A 214 8.32 -26.86 31.81
CA THR A 214 7.85 -25.58 32.31
C THR A 214 7.68 -24.63 31.14
N LEU A 215 6.51 -24.03 31.01
CA LEU A 215 6.25 -22.91 30.13
C LEU A 215 6.29 -21.61 30.95
N VAL A 216 7.04 -20.64 30.44
CA VAL A 216 7.10 -19.27 30.97
C VAL A 216 6.63 -18.31 29.89
N ALA A 217 5.59 -17.55 30.19
CA ALA A 217 5.08 -16.48 29.32
C ALA A 217 5.35 -15.13 29.98
N GLU A 218 6.06 -14.26 29.27
CA GLU A 218 6.45 -12.92 29.73
C GLU A 218 5.93 -11.85 28.76
N ILE A 219 5.35 -10.78 29.30
CA ILE A 219 4.96 -9.59 28.55
C ILE A 219 5.94 -8.47 28.88
N PHE A 220 6.60 -7.94 27.87
CA PHE A 220 7.54 -6.83 27.94
C PHE A 220 6.89 -5.56 27.40
N ASP A 221 7.05 -4.44 28.10
CA ASP A 221 6.71 -3.12 27.58
C ASP A 221 7.79 -2.58 26.62
N GLN A 222 7.59 -1.37 26.10
CA GLN A 222 8.52 -0.71 25.18
C GLN A 222 9.91 -0.43 25.76
N THR A 223 10.07 -0.46 27.09
CA THR A 223 11.35 -0.26 27.78
C THR A 223 12.07 -1.57 28.07
N ASP A 224 11.59 -2.68 27.48
CA ASP A 224 12.02 -4.06 27.75
C ASP A 224 11.83 -4.49 29.21
N LYS A 225 10.92 -3.85 29.95
CA LYS A 225 10.56 -4.26 31.31
C LYS A 225 9.46 -5.31 31.28
N VAL A 226 9.64 -6.38 32.04
CA VAL A 226 8.61 -7.42 32.24
C VAL A 226 7.47 -6.84 33.10
N VAL A 227 6.29 -6.68 32.49
CA VAL A 227 5.07 -6.18 33.14
C VAL A 227 4.11 -7.30 33.55
N SER A 228 4.27 -8.50 32.98
CA SER A 228 3.52 -9.70 33.36
C SER A 228 4.39 -10.94 33.14
N LYS A 229 4.31 -11.91 34.06
CA LYS A 229 5.02 -13.19 33.99
C LYS A 229 4.16 -14.30 34.55
N THR A 230 3.90 -15.33 33.75
CA THR A 230 3.09 -16.50 34.12
C THR A 230 3.90 -17.79 33.92
N HIS A 231 3.76 -18.73 34.84
CA HIS A 231 4.40 -20.05 34.77
C HIS A 231 3.32 -21.13 34.69
N ALA A 232 3.54 -22.14 33.86
CA ALA A 232 2.69 -23.33 33.78
C ALA A 232 3.57 -24.58 33.68
N ASN A 233 3.23 -25.62 34.44
CA ASN A 233 3.79 -26.95 34.24
C ASN A 233 3.01 -27.64 33.12
N ILE A 234 3.72 -28.11 32.10
CA ILE A 234 3.13 -28.73 30.92
C ILE A 234 3.80 -30.06 30.61
N ALA A 235 3.07 -30.95 29.96
CA ALA A 235 3.63 -32.16 29.36
C ALA A 235 3.63 -32.00 27.84
N ILE A 236 4.81 -32.17 27.24
CA ILE A 236 4.98 -32.21 25.79
C ILE A 236 4.95 -33.68 25.38
N ASN A 237 4.05 -34.02 24.47
CA ASN A 237 3.99 -35.30 23.81
C ASN A 237 4.65 -35.21 22.44
N GLN A 238 4.98 -36.34 21.84
CA GLN A 238 5.38 -36.36 20.44
C GLN A 238 4.20 -36.00 19.54
N GLY A 239 4.45 -35.18 18.51
CA GLY A 239 3.46 -34.70 17.55
C GLY A 239 2.89 -33.31 17.88
N ALA A 240 1.90 -32.89 17.09
CA ALA A 240 1.27 -31.58 17.17
C ALA A 240 0.37 -31.46 18.40
N GLN A 241 0.42 -30.30 19.05
CA GLN A 241 -0.32 -29.96 20.26
C GLN A 241 -0.73 -28.49 20.25
N SER A 242 -1.80 -28.19 20.98
CA SER A 242 -2.25 -26.80 21.23
C SER A 242 -2.47 -26.60 22.73
N LEU A 243 -2.19 -25.39 23.22
CA LEU A 243 -2.37 -24.98 24.60
C LEU A 243 -2.93 -23.56 24.68
N THR A 244 -3.88 -23.35 25.58
CA THR A 244 -4.36 -22.01 25.95
C THR A 244 -3.96 -21.68 27.38
N LEU A 245 -3.42 -20.49 27.62
CA LEU A 245 -2.99 -20.05 28.95
C LEU A 245 -3.34 -18.58 29.20
N ALA A 246 -4.13 -18.33 30.24
CA ALA A 246 -4.38 -16.98 30.74
C ALA A 246 -3.14 -16.41 31.44
N LEU A 247 -2.79 -15.17 31.13
CA LEU A 247 -1.64 -14.48 31.70
C LEU A 247 -2.03 -13.63 32.91
N ASN A 248 -1.04 -13.28 33.73
CA ASN A 248 -1.24 -12.38 34.86
C ASN A 248 -1.67 -11.00 34.35
N LYS A 249 -2.63 -10.39 35.05
CA LYS A 249 -3.24 -9.10 34.66
C LYS A 249 -2.21 -7.98 34.77
N ILE A 250 -2.30 -7.01 33.85
CA ILE A 250 -1.49 -5.79 33.85
C ILE A 250 -2.37 -4.64 34.36
N ALA A 251 -1.91 -3.94 35.39
CA ALA A 251 -2.57 -2.74 35.90
C ALA A 251 -2.07 -1.51 35.15
N ASN A 252 -2.99 -0.58 34.83
CA ASN A 252 -2.73 0.66 34.09
C ASN A 252 -1.88 0.42 32.82
N PRO A 253 -2.36 -0.41 31.87
CA PRO A 253 -1.63 -0.68 30.64
C PRO A 253 -1.45 0.60 29.81
N ALA A 254 -0.31 0.73 29.15
CA ALA A 254 -0.21 1.68 28.04
C ALA A 254 -1.08 1.15 26.89
N LEU A 255 -1.89 2.03 26.30
CA LEU A 255 -2.89 1.63 25.32
C LEU A 255 -2.44 1.97 23.91
N TRP A 256 -2.52 1.00 23.01
CA TRP A 256 -2.30 1.24 21.59
C TRP A 256 -3.40 2.16 21.05
N SER A 257 -2.99 3.23 20.36
CA SER A 257 -3.87 4.16 19.67
C SER A 257 -3.20 4.74 18.42
N VAL A 258 -3.95 5.53 17.65
CA VAL A 258 -3.44 6.19 16.43
C VAL A 258 -2.40 7.29 16.73
N ASP A 259 -2.40 7.86 17.93
CA ASP A 259 -1.47 8.92 18.34
C ASP A 259 -0.40 8.43 19.32
N SER A 260 -0.71 7.40 20.10
CA SER A 260 0.21 6.70 21.00
C SER A 260 0.17 5.20 20.67
N PRO A 261 0.96 4.72 19.69
CA PRO A 261 0.92 3.33 19.24
C PRO A 261 1.69 2.40 20.18
N ASP A 262 1.22 2.27 21.43
CA ASP A 262 1.93 1.49 22.43
C ASP A 262 1.93 -0.03 22.16
N LEU A 263 3.14 -0.60 22.03
CA LEU A 263 3.34 -2.02 21.71
C LEU A 263 3.98 -2.79 22.87
N TYR A 264 3.59 -4.06 22.97
CA TYR A 264 4.13 -5.03 23.91
C TYR A 264 4.70 -6.24 23.16
N ARG A 265 5.73 -6.85 23.74
CA ARG A 265 6.32 -8.09 23.25
C ARG A 265 5.94 -9.23 24.18
N VAL A 266 5.27 -10.25 23.66
CA VAL A 266 4.92 -11.47 24.41
C VAL A 266 5.90 -12.56 24.03
N LYS A 267 6.71 -13.03 24.98
CA LYS A 267 7.67 -14.12 24.80
C LYS A 267 7.21 -15.35 25.55
N VAL A 268 7.17 -16.49 24.87
CA VAL A 268 6.94 -17.81 25.47
C VAL A 268 8.24 -18.59 25.41
N THR A 269 8.62 -19.20 26.54
CA THR A 269 9.78 -20.08 26.65
C THR A 269 9.33 -21.41 27.26
N ILE A 270 9.67 -22.51 26.61
CA ILE A 270 9.45 -23.86 27.12
C ILE A 270 10.79 -24.48 27.51
N SER A 271 10.87 -25.04 28.72
CA SER A 271 12.06 -25.68 29.26
C SER A 271 11.75 -27.06 29.82
N ASP A 272 12.73 -27.98 29.77
CA ASP A 272 12.76 -29.22 30.55
C ASP A 272 13.89 -29.11 31.58
N LYS A 273 13.52 -29.05 32.87
CA LYS A 273 14.42 -28.67 33.97
C LYS A 273 15.08 -27.31 33.68
N ASP A 274 16.41 -27.25 33.63
CA ASP A 274 17.17 -26.03 33.36
C ASP A 274 17.50 -25.84 31.87
N ARG A 275 17.09 -26.77 30.99
CA ARG A 275 17.33 -26.68 29.55
C ARG A 275 16.14 -26.07 28.84
N VAL A 276 16.34 -24.91 28.20
CA VAL A 276 15.37 -24.35 27.25
C VAL A 276 15.26 -25.27 26.03
N LEU A 277 14.03 -25.62 25.67
CA LEU A 277 13.70 -26.45 24.51
C LEU A 277 13.34 -25.59 23.30
N ALA A 278 12.54 -24.54 23.50
CA ALA A 278 12.11 -23.64 22.45
C ALA A 278 11.66 -22.30 23.02
N SER A 279 11.71 -21.25 22.20
CA SER A 279 11.11 -19.96 22.53
C SER A 279 10.61 -19.24 21.28
N LYS A 280 9.52 -18.50 21.45
CA LYS A 280 8.90 -17.69 20.40
C LYS A 280 8.40 -16.39 21.00
N GLN A 281 8.44 -15.34 20.20
CA GLN A 281 7.91 -14.05 20.59
C GLN A 281 7.05 -13.43 19.48
N VAL A 282 6.04 -12.68 19.90
CA VAL A 282 5.16 -11.90 19.02
C VAL A 282 4.92 -10.52 19.61
N THR A 283 4.58 -9.57 18.75
CA THR A 283 4.21 -8.21 19.15
C THR A 283 2.70 -8.07 19.19
N THR A 284 2.17 -7.37 20.18
CA THR A 284 0.75 -7.04 20.33
C THR A 284 0.57 -5.64 20.92
N GLY A 285 -0.68 -5.20 21.12
CA GLY A 285 -1.00 -3.94 21.78
C GLY A 285 -2.36 -4.02 22.47
N PHE A 286 -2.49 -3.35 23.62
CA PHE A 286 -3.75 -3.32 24.37
C PHE A 286 -4.63 -2.17 23.89
N ARG A 287 -5.80 -2.50 23.36
CA ARG A 287 -6.80 -1.54 22.89
C ARG A 287 -8.18 -2.18 22.86
N TRP A 288 -9.20 -1.34 22.91
CA TRP A 288 -10.57 -1.74 22.53
C TRP A 288 -11.14 -0.70 21.58
N PHE A 289 -12.06 -1.14 20.74
CA PHE A 289 -12.80 -0.26 19.86
C PHE A 289 -14.27 -0.63 19.83
N GLU A 290 -15.10 0.35 19.52
CA GLU A 290 -16.55 0.21 19.49
C GLU A 290 -17.10 1.03 18.32
N HIS A 291 -18.09 0.50 17.62
CA HIS A 291 -19.00 1.30 16.81
C HIS A 291 -20.22 1.62 17.67
N LYS A 292 -20.49 2.91 17.87
CA LYS A 292 -21.68 3.39 18.58
C LYS A 292 -22.62 3.99 17.56
N GLU A 293 -23.78 3.38 17.36
CA GLU A 293 -24.77 3.80 16.38
C GLU A 293 -25.07 5.31 16.51
N GLY A 294 -25.03 6.02 15.38
CA GLY A 294 -25.20 7.48 15.32
C GLY A 294 -24.09 8.32 15.96
N LYS A 295 -23.08 7.70 16.58
CA LYS A 295 -21.96 8.39 17.25
C LYS A 295 -20.60 8.14 16.57
N GLY A 296 -20.47 7.07 15.79
CA GLY A 296 -19.29 6.74 14.99
C GLY A 296 -18.37 5.72 15.66
N PHE A 297 -17.09 5.75 15.29
CA PHE A 297 -16.06 4.84 15.79
C PHE A 297 -15.37 5.39 17.04
N PHE A 298 -15.12 4.51 18.00
CA PHE A 298 -14.43 4.82 19.24
C PHE A 298 -13.22 3.90 19.41
N LEU A 299 -12.09 4.47 19.84
CA LEU A 299 -10.87 3.76 20.20
C LEU A 299 -10.49 4.17 21.62
N ASN A 300 -10.32 3.20 22.50
CA ASN A 300 -9.99 3.43 23.91
C ASN A 300 -10.97 4.38 24.63
N GLY A 301 -12.25 4.33 24.24
CA GLY A 301 -13.32 5.16 24.82
C GLY A 301 -13.50 6.54 24.17
N GLU A 302 -12.57 6.96 23.31
CA GLU A 302 -12.57 8.26 22.63
C GLU A 302 -13.05 8.14 21.19
N ARG A 303 -13.81 9.15 20.71
CA ARG A 303 -14.29 9.16 19.32
C ARG A 303 -13.13 9.42 18.36
N VAL A 304 -13.00 8.57 17.34
CA VAL A 304 -12.01 8.74 16.26
C VAL A 304 -12.73 8.72 14.92
N LEU A 305 -12.59 9.80 14.15
CA LEU A 305 -12.96 9.79 12.73
C LEU A 305 -11.87 9.05 11.95
N LEU A 306 -12.24 8.01 11.21
CA LEU A 306 -11.30 7.29 10.34
C LEU A 306 -11.00 8.13 9.10
N ARG A 307 -9.76 8.59 9.00
CA ARG A 307 -9.19 9.41 7.91
C ARG A 307 -8.27 8.50 7.10
N GLY A 308 -8.84 7.96 6.03
CA GLY A 308 -8.28 6.81 5.34
C GLY A 308 -7.76 7.04 3.94
N THR A 309 -6.96 6.09 3.49
CA THR A 309 -6.64 5.87 2.08
C THR A 309 -6.46 4.36 1.81
N HIS A 310 -6.10 4.01 0.58
CA HIS A 310 -5.80 2.64 0.15
C HIS A 310 -4.39 2.51 -0.41
N ARG A 311 -3.85 1.30 -0.43
CA ARG A 311 -2.62 1.01 -1.18
C ARG A 311 -2.67 -0.35 -1.87
N HIS A 312 -2.04 -0.43 -3.04
CA HIS A 312 -1.62 -1.68 -3.67
C HIS A 312 -0.12 -1.91 -3.45
N GLU A 313 0.29 -3.17 -3.46
CA GLU A 313 1.69 -3.58 -3.34
C GLU A 313 2.42 -3.48 -4.67
N GLU A 314 2.69 -2.26 -5.11
CA GLU A 314 3.54 -2.04 -6.27
C GLU A 314 4.26 -0.68 -6.25
N HIS A 315 5.28 -0.56 -7.09
CA HIS A 315 6.07 0.65 -7.25
C HIS A 315 6.64 0.72 -8.67
N ALA A 316 6.83 1.96 -9.16
CA ALA A 316 7.42 2.22 -10.47
C ALA A 316 8.72 1.44 -10.70
N GLY A 317 8.77 0.68 -11.80
CA GLY A 317 9.96 -0.09 -12.17
C GLY A 317 10.29 -1.28 -11.28
N LEU A 318 9.43 -1.66 -10.32
CA LEU A 318 9.61 -2.83 -9.45
C LEU A 318 8.45 -3.83 -9.53
N GLY A 319 7.26 -3.40 -9.98
CA GLY A 319 6.05 -4.21 -9.87
C GLY A 319 5.77 -4.52 -8.40
N ALA A 320 5.36 -5.75 -8.08
CA ALA A 320 5.08 -6.20 -6.71
C ALA A 320 6.31 -6.63 -5.89
N ALA A 321 7.54 -6.50 -6.40
CA ALA A 321 8.76 -6.89 -5.69
C ALA A 321 9.34 -5.73 -4.86
N LEU A 322 8.57 -5.24 -3.89
CA LEU A 322 8.96 -4.14 -3.00
C LEU A 322 9.81 -4.66 -1.84
N SER A 323 10.80 -3.89 -1.43
CA SER A 323 11.53 -4.13 -0.18
C SER A 323 10.73 -3.65 1.04
N ASN A 324 11.03 -4.21 2.21
CA ASN A 324 10.47 -3.79 3.50
C ASN A 324 10.63 -2.27 3.75
N ILE A 325 11.75 -1.67 3.30
CA ILE A 325 11.97 -0.23 3.39
C ILE A 325 10.98 0.55 2.52
N GLN A 326 10.62 0.05 1.33
CA GLN A 326 9.65 0.71 0.47
C GLN A 326 8.23 0.56 1.00
N HIS A 327 7.87 -0.62 1.54
CA HIS A 327 6.62 -0.78 2.28
C HIS A 327 6.54 0.23 3.43
N ARG A 328 7.59 0.34 4.27
CA ARG A 328 7.64 1.34 5.34
C ARG A 328 7.41 2.75 4.83
N LYS A 329 8.14 3.16 3.78
CA LYS A 329 8.05 4.52 3.23
C LYS A 329 6.65 4.87 2.74
N ASP A 330 5.95 3.94 2.10
CA ASP A 330 4.56 4.16 1.70
C ASP A 330 3.69 4.46 2.94
N LEU A 331 3.83 3.68 4.01
CA LEU A 331 3.03 3.83 5.24
C LEU A 331 3.43 5.09 6.04
N GLU A 332 4.71 5.46 6.06
CA GLU A 332 5.19 6.72 6.63
C GLU A 332 4.60 7.91 5.86
N GLN A 333 4.57 7.86 4.53
CA GLN A 333 3.98 8.93 3.72
C GLN A 333 2.47 9.06 3.97
N ILE A 334 1.76 7.94 4.11
CA ILE A 334 0.35 7.91 4.54
C ILE A 334 0.18 8.51 5.94
N LYS A 335 1.04 8.16 6.90
CA LYS A 335 0.98 8.75 8.25
C LYS A 335 1.27 10.25 8.24
N ASN A 336 2.22 10.68 7.42
CA ASN A 336 2.69 12.06 7.35
C ASN A 336 1.64 13.03 6.78
N ILE A 337 0.73 12.56 5.90
CA ILE A 337 -0.43 13.38 5.50
C ILE A 337 -1.44 13.57 6.64
N GLY A 338 -1.30 12.85 7.75
CA GLY A 338 -2.22 12.87 8.88
C GLY A 338 -3.31 11.80 8.84
N ALA A 339 -3.21 10.83 7.93
CA ALA A 339 -4.10 9.67 7.93
C ALA A 339 -3.91 8.84 9.20
N ASN A 340 -4.99 8.21 9.66
CA ASN A 340 -4.99 7.32 10.83
C ASN A 340 -5.55 5.93 10.51
N PHE A 341 -5.91 5.69 9.24
CA PHE A 341 -6.56 4.48 8.77
C PHE A 341 -6.06 4.11 7.35
N VAL A 342 -5.93 2.82 7.07
CA VAL A 342 -5.58 2.31 5.73
C VAL A 342 -6.36 1.04 5.43
N ARG A 343 -6.99 0.98 4.25
CA ARG A 343 -7.52 -0.25 3.68
C ARG A 343 -6.48 -0.85 2.74
N LEU A 344 -6.12 -2.11 2.97
CA LEU A 344 -5.00 -2.77 2.29
C LEU A 344 -5.38 -3.29 0.89
N GLY A 345 -5.96 -2.42 0.06
CA GLY A 345 -6.41 -2.79 -1.28
C GLY A 345 -7.42 -3.93 -1.20
N HIS A 346 -7.14 -5.02 -1.91
CA HIS A 346 -8.02 -6.18 -2.04
C HIS A 346 -7.32 -7.50 -1.73
N TYR A 347 -6.36 -7.50 -0.81
CA TYR A 347 -5.64 -8.71 -0.39
C TYR A 347 -4.77 -8.42 0.83
N PRO A 348 -4.41 -9.44 1.63
CA PRO A 348 -3.44 -9.28 2.70
C PRO A 348 -2.07 -8.89 2.16
N GLN A 349 -1.40 -8.00 2.86
CA GLN A 349 -0.16 -7.39 2.37
C GLN A 349 1.07 -7.96 3.05
N ASP A 350 2.23 -7.41 2.72
CA ASP A 350 3.52 -7.82 3.26
C ASP A 350 3.54 -7.69 4.80
N PRO A 351 4.15 -8.62 5.55
CA PRO A 351 4.26 -8.54 7.01
C PRO A 351 4.81 -7.20 7.52
N GLU A 352 5.70 -6.54 6.76
CA GLU A 352 6.22 -5.22 7.10
C GLU A 352 5.14 -4.12 7.05
N VAL A 353 4.08 -4.27 6.25
CA VAL A 353 2.96 -3.32 6.21
C VAL A 353 2.20 -3.31 7.54
N TYR A 354 1.89 -4.49 8.09
CA TYR A 354 1.20 -4.59 9.37
C TYR A 354 2.09 -4.17 10.54
N LYS A 355 3.38 -4.48 10.47
CA LYS A 355 4.37 -3.99 11.42
C LYS A 355 4.47 -2.46 11.39
N ALA A 356 4.56 -1.86 10.21
CA ALA A 356 4.54 -0.41 10.03
C ALA A 356 3.26 0.21 10.61
N ALA A 357 2.09 -0.37 10.30
CA ALA A 357 0.81 0.14 10.78
C ALA A 357 0.69 0.07 12.32
N ASN A 358 1.19 -1.00 12.93
CA ASN A 358 1.30 -1.12 14.38
C ASN A 358 2.17 -0.01 14.97
N GLU A 359 3.37 0.22 14.42
CA GLU A 359 4.36 1.17 14.94
C GLU A 359 3.99 2.64 14.67
N LEU A 360 3.32 2.93 13.56
CA LEU A 360 2.93 4.29 13.14
C LEU A 360 1.56 4.72 13.69
N GLY A 361 0.80 3.81 14.29
CA GLY A 361 -0.57 4.09 14.74
C GLY A 361 -1.51 4.33 13.56
N LEU A 362 -1.63 3.33 12.68
CA LEU A 362 -2.59 3.28 11.59
C LEU A 362 -3.56 2.12 11.83
N ILE A 363 -4.86 2.40 11.87
CA ILE A 363 -5.88 1.36 11.91
C ILE A 363 -5.96 0.69 10.54
N VAL A 364 -6.08 -0.63 10.52
CA VAL A 364 -6.06 -1.44 9.29
C VAL A 364 -7.42 -2.09 9.06
N TRP A 365 -7.87 -1.97 7.81
CA TRP A 365 -8.85 -2.85 7.18
C TRP A 365 -8.11 -3.85 6.30
N ASP A 366 -8.12 -5.11 6.71
CA ASP A 366 -7.51 -6.22 5.99
C ASP A 366 -8.59 -7.05 5.29
N GLU A 367 -8.37 -7.44 4.04
CA GLU A 367 -9.41 -7.89 3.13
C GLU A 367 -9.06 -9.21 2.46
N LEU A 368 -9.99 -10.16 2.48
CA LEU A 368 -9.90 -11.38 1.69
C LEU A 368 -9.95 -11.01 0.19
N PRO A 369 -9.10 -11.61 -0.67
CA PRO A 369 -9.06 -11.26 -2.09
C PRO A 369 -10.25 -11.73 -2.92
N TRP A 370 -11.43 -11.95 -2.32
CA TRP A 370 -12.66 -12.17 -3.06
C TRP A 370 -13.14 -10.85 -3.68
N CYS A 371 -12.47 -10.47 -4.76
CA CYS A 371 -12.70 -9.26 -5.52
C CYS A 371 -13.27 -9.62 -6.89
N ARG A 372 -14.56 -9.31 -7.10
CA ARG A 372 -15.33 -9.64 -8.32
C ARG A 372 -15.40 -11.15 -8.61
N GLY A 373 -16.01 -11.51 -9.74
CA GLY A 373 -15.98 -12.86 -10.30
C GLY A 373 -17.04 -13.84 -9.75
N GLY A 374 -17.83 -13.44 -8.78
CA GLY A 374 -18.86 -14.29 -8.18
C GLY A 374 -18.27 -15.40 -7.32
N LYS A 375 -19.09 -16.41 -7.04
CA LYS A 375 -18.75 -17.60 -6.27
C LYS A 375 -18.55 -18.81 -7.20
N GLY A 376 -17.44 -19.53 -7.03
CA GLY A 376 -17.16 -20.77 -7.75
C GLY A 376 -17.74 -22.03 -7.11
N GLY A 377 -17.28 -23.19 -7.58
CA GLY A 377 -17.63 -24.51 -7.05
C GLY A 377 -16.77 -24.94 -5.85
N GLU A 378 -16.80 -26.23 -5.51
CA GLU A 378 -16.16 -26.79 -4.30
C GLU A 378 -14.66 -26.48 -4.19
N THR A 379 -13.91 -26.54 -5.29
CA THR A 379 -12.46 -26.21 -5.29
C THR A 379 -12.22 -24.74 -4.98
N TRP A 380 -12.99 -23.84 -5.59
CA TRP A 380 -12.93 -22.41 -5.31
C TRP A 380 -13.30 -22.10 -3.86
N GLU A 381 -14.34 -22.76 -3.32
CA GLU A 381 -14.75 -22.60 -1.92
C GLU A 381 -13.65 -23.04 -0.96
N ALA A 382 -13.10 -24.25 -1.16
CA ALA A 382 -12.04 -24.78 -0.32
C ALA A 382 -10.79 -23.89 -0.33
N ASN A 383 -10.41 -23.35 -1.51
CA ASN A 383 -9.32 -22.39 -1.62
C ASN A 383 -9.64 -21.09 -0.87
N THR A 384 -10.84 -20.54 -1.07
CA THR A 384 -11.27 -19.27 -0.47
C THR A 384 -11.32 -19.33 1.06
N GLU A 385 -11.91 -20.40 1.61
CA GLU A 385 -11.98 -20.63 3.06
C GLU A 385 -10.58 -20.84 3.65
N SER A 386 -9.72 -21.62 2.99
CA SER A 386 -8.34 -21.81 3.42
C SER A 386 -7.58 -20.48 3.48
N LEU A 387 -7.75 -19.61 2.48
CA LEU A 387 -7.11 -18.29 2.44
C LEU A 387 -7.62 -17.39 3.57
N LEU A 388 -8.93 -17.36 3.82
CA LEU A 388 -9.52 -16.57 4.91
C LEU A 388 -9.01 -17.03 6.28
N THR A 389 -9.04 -18.33 6.54
CA THR A 389 -8.56 -18.88 7.81
C THR A 389 -7.08 -18.55 8.03
N ARG A 390 -6.23 -18.76 7.01
CA ARG A 390 -4.79 -18.49 7.11
C ARG A 390 -4.49 -16.99 7.26
N GLN A 391 -5.22 -16.11 6.55
CA GLN A 391 -5.10 -14.66 6.71
C GLN A 391 -5.31 -14.25 8.17
N ILE A 392 -6.43 -14.67 8.76
CA ILE A 392 -6.77 -14.29 10.14
C ILE A 392 -5.73 -14.86 11.10
N GLN A 393 -5.40 -16.15 10.97
CA GLN A 393 -4.41 -16.81 11.84
C GLN A 393 -3.04 -16.11 11.81
N GLN A 394 -2.56 -15.71 10.63
CA GLN A 394 -1.27 -15.03 10.50
C GLN A 394 -1.29 -13.62 11.10
N ASN A 395 -2.40 -12.90 10.93
CA ASN A 395 -2.44 -11.46 11.19
C ASN A 395 -3.13 -11.07 12.51
N ARG A 396 -3.73 -12.02 13.25
CA ARG A 396 -4.56 -11.76 14.45
C ARG A 396 -3.84 -11.00 15.57
N ASN A 397 -2.51 -11.09 15.64
CA ASN A 397 -1.72 -10.42 16.68
C ASN A 397 -1.57 -8.90 16.46
N HIS A 398 -1.83 -8.40 15.26
CA HIS A 398 -1.63 -6.97 14.95
C HIS A 398 -2.70 -6.11 15.64
N PRO A 399 -2.33 -5.22 16.60
CA PRO A 399 -3.29 -4.33 17.25
C PRO A 399 -3.91 -3.32 16.28
N SER A 400 -3.22 -3.00 15.18
CA SER A 400 -3.70 -2.11 14.13
C SER A 400 -4.97 -2.60 13.43
N ILE A 401 -5.16 -3.92 13.29
CA ILE A 401 -6.30 -4.45 12.56
C ILE A 401 -7.55 -4.30 13.42
N ALA A 402 -8.53 -3.55 12.91
CA ALA A 402 -9.86 -3.44 13.48
C ALA A 402 -10.94 -4.11 12.62
N PHE A 403 -10.66 -4.33 11.32
CA PHE A 403 -11.62 -4.86 10.37
C PHE A 403 -11.06 -6.06 9.60
N TRP A 404 -11.83 -7.14 9.58
CA TRP A 404 -11.69 -8.24 8.62
C TRP A 404 -12.75 -8.08 7.53
N SER A 405 -12.33 -7.99 6.28
CA SER A 405 -13.25 -7.79 5.16
C SER A 405 -13.41 -9.03 4.32
N ILE A 406 -14.66 -9.37 4.02
CA ILE A 406 -15.03 -10.59 3.30
C ILE A 406 -14.77 -10.47 1.80
N GLY A 407 -14.82 -9.26 1.23
CA GLY A 407 -14.55 -9.05 -0.18
C GLY A 407 -15.01 -7.70 -0.74
N ASN A 408 -14.77 -7.52 -2.04
CA ASN A 408 -15.06 -6.30 -2.79
C ASN A 408 -15.78 -6.59 -4.12
N GLU A 409 -16.96 -5.98 -4.32
CA GLU A 409 -17.76 -6.09 -5.55
C GLU A 409 -18.04 -7.54 -6.04
N MET A 410 -18.29 -8.48 -5.12
CA MET A 410 -18.23 -9.93 -5.34
C MET A 410 -19.09 -10.43 -6.50
N TYR A 411 -20.27 -9.86 -6.74
CA TYR A 411 -21.20 -10.30 -7.78
C TYR A 411 -20.94 -9.66 -9.16
N TRP A 412 -19.99 -8.73 -9.25
CA TRP A 412 -19.75 -7.99 -10.49
C TRP A 412 -18.95 -8.86 -11.48
N GLU A 413 -19.44 -8.94 -12.71
CA GLU A 413 -18.84 -9.69 -13.82
C GLU A 413 -18.48 -11.12 -13.42
N GLU A 414 -19.49 -11.98 -13.21
CA GLU A 414 -19.26 -13.36 -12.77
C GLU A 414 -18.28 -14.14 -13.68
N ASP A 415 -17.32 -14.83 -13.08
CA ASP A 415 -16.42 -15.78 -13.75
C ASP A 415 -17.10 -17.15 -13.92
N PHE A 416 -18.10 -17.43 -13.10
CA PHE A 416 -18.87 -18.67 -13.07
C PHE A 416 -20.33 -18.37 -13.43
N PRO A 417 -20.94 -19.07 -14.41
CA PRO A 417 -22.34 -18.87 -14.75
C PRO A 417 -23.27 -19.02 -13.53
N GLY A 418 -24.03 -17.98 -13.20
CA GLY A 418 -24.90 -17.91 -12.02
C GLY A 418 -24.17 -17.70 -10.68
N GLY A 419 -22.83 -17.62 -10.69
CA GLY A 419 -22.02 -17.40 -9.49
C GLY A 419 -22.17 -16.00 -8.89
N GLY A 420 -22.73 -15.04 -9.64
CA GLY A 420 -23.09 -13.71 -9.14
C GLY A 420 -24.51 -13.62 -8.58
N ALA A 421 -25.30 -14.69 -8.64
CA ALA A 421 -26.69 -14.68 -8.18
C ALA A 421 -26.78 -14.48 -6.65
N GLU A 422 -27.76 -13.69 -6.21
CA GLU A 422 -27.91 -13.32 -4.79
C GLU A 422 -28.16 -14.55 -3.89
N ASP A 423 -28.95 -15.51 -4.36
CA ASP A 423 -29.24 -16.78 -3.67
C ASP A 423 -28.03 -17.72 -3.57
N VAL A 424 -26.95 -17.42 -4.29
CA VAL A 424 -25.67 -18.13 -4.26
C VAL A 424 -24.64 -17.38 -3.39
N VAL A 425 -24.53 -16.06 -3.56
CA VAL A 425 -23.52 -15.23 -2.89
C VAL A 425 -23.91 -14.93 -1.44
N THR A 426 -25.18 -14.62 -1.14
CA THR A 426 -25.61 -14.19 0.21
C THR A 426 -25.36 -15.29 1.26
N PRO A 427 -25.75 -16.56 1.05
CA PRO A 427 -25.49 -17.62 2.03
C PRO A 427 -24.00 -17.87 2.25
N TYR A 428 -23.18 -17.68 1.21
CA TYR A 428 -21.74 -17.87 1.33
C TYR A 428 -21.06 -16.70 2.05
N VAL A 429 -21.52 -15.47 1.86
CA VAL A 429 -21.10 -14.31 2.68
C VAL A 429 -21.43 -14.56 4.15
N GLN A 430 -22.62 -15.08 4.48
CA GLN A 430 -22.96 -15.49 5.85
C GLN A 430 -21.97 -16.54 6.38
N LYS A 431 -21.68 -17.58 5.61
CA LYS A 431 -20.72 -18.63 5.98
C LYS A 431 -19.33 -18.05 6.31
N LEU A 432 -18.82 -17.14 5.47
CA LEU A 432 -17.51 -16.51 5.72
C LEU A 432 -17.54 -15.55 6.91
N ASN A 433 -18.65 -14.82 7.12
CA ASN A 433 -18.84 -14.00 8.30
C ASN A 433 -18.80 -14.85 9.58
N ASP A 434 -19.54 -15.96 9.61
CA ASP A 434 -19.57 -16.89 10.75
C ASP A 434 -18.17 -17.48 11.02
N LEU A 435 -17.45 -17.86 9.96
CA LEU A 435 -16.06 -18.34 10.06
C LEU A 435 -15.13 -17.28 10.69
N ILE A 436 -15.26 -16.01 10.31
CA ILE A 436 -14.50 -14.92 10.94
C ILE A 436 -14.88 -14.79 12.42
N LYS A 437 -16.18 -14.85 12.76
CA LYS A 437 -16.64 -14.73 14.14
C LYS A 437 -16.22 -15.90 15.03
N ASP A 438 -16.10 -17.10 14.46
CA ASP A 438 -15.60 -18.28 15.16
C ASP A 438 -14.09 -18.18 15.44
N ILE A 439 -13.30 -17.70 14.46
CA ILE A 439 -11.84 -17.60 14.60
C ILE A 439 -11.44 -16.36 15.42
N ASP A 440 -12.05 -15.21 15.15
CA ASP A 440 -11.70 -13.93 15.77
C ASP A 440 -12.91 -12.99 15.98
N PRO A 441 -13.69 -13.22 17.05
CA PRO A 441 -14.85 -12.38 17.36
C PRO A 441 -14.48 -10.96 17.84
N SER A 442 -13.19 -10.66 18.02
CA SER A 442 -12.71 -9.41 18.60
C SER A 442 -12.62 -8.24 17.60
N ARG A 443 -12.89 -8.50 16.32
CA ARG A 443 -12.80 -7.52 15.22
C ARG A 443 -14.12 -7.42 14.45
N PHE A 444 -14.29 -6.28 13.79
CA PHE A 444 -15.46 -6.05 12.95
C PHE A 444 -15.35 -6.81 11.63
N THR A 445 -16.42 -7.48 11.22
CA THR A 445 -16.59 -7.96 9.86
C THR A 445 -17.09 -6.83 8.97
N THR A 446 -16.60 -6.80 7.74
CA THR A 446 -16.93 -5.77 6.76
C THR A 446 -16.99 -6.36 5.35
N LEU A 447 -17.55 -5.60 4.41
CA LEU A 447 -17.38 -5.82 2.98
C LEU A 447 -17.71 -4.52 2.23
N ARG A 448 -17.33 -4.47 0.95
CA ARG A 448 -17.64 -3.32 0.09
C ARG A 448 -18.49 -3.69 -1.11
N LYS A 449 -19.54 -2.89 -1.36
CA LYS A 449 -20.42 -2.92 -2.53
C LYS A 449 -20.99 -4.32 -2.80
N TYR A 450 -21.54 -4.93 -1.75
CA TYR A 450 -22.50 -6.04 -1.83
C TYR A 450 -23.69 -5.78 -0.92
N TYR A 451 -24.71 -5.13 -1.46
CA TYR A 451 -25.83 -4.57 -0.68
C TYR A 451 -26.61 -5.61 0.14
N PRO A 452 -26.92 -6.82 -0.36
CA PRO A 452 -27.53 -7.87 0.47
C PRO A 452 -26.69 -8.26 1.69
N GLY A 453 -25.36 -8.11 1.61
CA GLY A 453 -24.46 -8.39 2.72
C GLY A 453 -24.45 -7.32 3.82
N ALA A 454 -25.12 -6.18 3.63
CA ALA A 454 -25.16 -5.11 4.64
C ALA A 454 -25.82 -5.53 5.95
N ASP A 455 -26.75 -6.50 5.91
CA ASP A 455 -27.42 -7.06 7.08
C ASP A 455 -26.65 -8.23 7.73
N ILE A 456 -25.53 -8.65 7.13
CA ILE A 456 -24.70 -9.78 7.58
C ILE A 456 -23.47 -9.31 8.36
N VAL A 457 -22.78 -8.29 7.83
CA VAL A 457 -21.52 -7.79 8.40
C VAL A 457 -21.77 -6.72 9.47
N ASP A 458 -20.81 -6.50 10.37
CA ASP A 458 -20.98 -5.50 11.43
C ASP A 458 -21.02 -4.06 10.90
N ILE A 459 -20.21 -3.77 9.87
CA ILE A 459 -20.06 -2.44 9.28
C ILE A 459 -19.98 -2.58 7.76
N PHE A 460 -20.82 -1.82 7.05
CA PHE A 460 -20.99 -1.96 5.60
C PHE A 460 -20.48 -0.73 4.84
N SER A 461 -19.89 -0.98 3.66
CA SER A 461 -19.48 0.08 2.75
C SER A 461 -20.19 0.04 1.38
N PRO A 462 -21.02 1.05 1.05
CA PRO A 462 -21.62 1.20 -0.28
C PRO A 462 -20.63 1.81 -1.28
N SER A 463 -21.01 1.85 -2.56
CA SER A 463 -20.27 2.60 -3.60
C SER A 463 -20.80 4.03 -3.71
N ILE A 464 -19.95 5.03 -3.37
CA ILE A 464 -20.25 6.46 -3.49
C ILE A 464 -19.06 7.18 -4.16
N TRP A 465 -19.17 7.45 -5.45
CA TRP A 465 -18.15 8.11 -6.27
C TRP A 465 -18.64 9.46 -6.81
N ALA A 466 -19.25 10.25 -5.93
CA ALA A 466 -19.86 11.54 -6.26
C ALA A 466 -18.85 12.48 -6.98
N GLY A 467 -19.14 12.85 -8.23
CA GLY A 467 -18.27 13.71 -9.05
C GLY A 467 -17.20 12.96 -9.85
N TRP A 468 -17.22 11.64 -9.88
CA TRP A 468 -16.30 10.87 -10.73
C TRP A 468 -17.02 9.91 -11.67
N TYR A 469 -17.42 8.74 -11.17
CA TYR A 469 -18.16 7.75 -11.95
C TYR A 469 -19.65 8.09 -12.09
N GLY A 470 -20.17 8.96 -11.22
CA GLY A 470 -21.56 9.39 -11.27
C GLY A 470 -21.81 10.63 -10.40
N GLY A 471 -22.86 11.38 -10.74
CA GLY A 471 -23.24 12.59 -10.04
C GLY A 471 -22.19 13.70 -10.09
N ALA A 472 -22.39 14.71 -9.25
CA ALA A 472 -21.48 15.82 -9.00
C ALA A 472 -20.89 15.72 -7.60
N TYR A 473 -19.67 16.24 -7.39
CA TYR A 473 -19.03 16.16 -6.07
C TYR A 473 -19.81 16.94 -5.00
N GLY A 474 -20.59 17.96 -5.41
CA GLY A 474 -21.53 18.68 -4.54
C GLY A 474 -22.58 17.80 -3.86
N GLN A 475 -22.87 16.61 -4.41
CA GLN A 475 -23.89 15.68 -3.89
C GLN A 475 -23.37 14.75 -2.79
N TYR A 476 -22.09 14.86 -2.40
CA TYR A 476 -21.49 13.91 -1.46
C TYR A 476 -22.18 13.89 -0.09
N GLU A 477 -22.56 15.03 0.47
CA GLU A 477 -23.24 15.10 1.77
C GLU A 477 -24.61 14.41 1.73
N GLU A 478 -25.40 14.65 0.68
CA GLU A 478 -26.69 14.00 0.46
C GLU A 478 -26.53 12.48 0.28
N ALA A 479 -25.50 12.05 -0.46
CA ALA A 479 -25.19 10.64 -0.64
C ALA A 479 -24.85 9.93 0.68
N LEU A 480 -24.07 10.57 1.55
CA LEU A 480 -23.77 10.05 2.89
C LEU A 480 -25.03 9.99 3.76
N GLN A 481 -25.87 11.01 3.71
CA GLN A 481 -27.14 11.05 4.45
C GLN A 481 -28.07 9.91 4.01
N SER A 482 -28.31 9.76 2.71
CA SER A 482 -29.15 8.69 2.17
C SER A 482 -28.58 7.30 2.46
N SER A 483 -27.26 7.14 2.44
CA SER A 483 -26.62 5.87 2.77
C SER A 483 -26.74 5.53 4.24
N ARG A 484 -26.61 6.50 5.15
CA ARG A 484 -26.76 6.29 6.60
C ARG A 484 -28.18 5.85 6.96
N GLU A 485 -29.19 6.42 6.30
CA GLU A 485 -30.59 6.04 6.53
C GLU A 485 -30.86 4.57 6.17
N LYS A 486 -30.12 4.03 5.21
CA LYS A 486 -30.22 2.62 4.79
C LYS A 486 -29.29 1.70 5.58
N TYR A 487 -28.11 2.19 5.95
CA TYR A 487 -27.04 1.42 6.58
C TYR A 487 -26.56 2.17 7.83
N PRO A 488 -27.13 1.90 9.03
CA PRO A 488 -26.77 2.64 10.25
C PRO A 488 -25.30 2.52 10.64
N ALA A 489 -24.66 1.38 10.35
CA ALA A 489 -23.22 1.14 10.48
C ALA A 489 -22.47 1.46 9.17
N LEU A 490 -22.56 2.72 8.74
CA LEU A 490 -21.96 3.20 7.49
C LEU A 490 -20.49 3.60 7.66
N ILE A 491 -19.63 2.99 6.84
CA ILE A 491 -18.27 3.45 6.57
C ILE A 491 -18.08 3.59 5.06
N HIS A 492 -17.30 4.58 4.60
CA HIS A 492 -17.17 4.85 3.16
C HIS A 492 -15.78 4.51 2.61
N MET A 493 -15.65 3.34 2.00
CA MET A 493 -14.43 2.88 1.34
C MET A 493 -14.53 3.17 -0.16
N GLU A 494 -13.53 3.90 -0.66
CA GLU A 494 -13.32 4.30 -2.05
C GLU A 494 -14.16 5.49 -2.52
N TYR A 495 -13.49 6.63 -2.60
CA TYR A 495 -13.93 7.84 -3.30
C TYR A 495 -12.72 8.55 -3.92
N GLY A 496 -12.97 9.49 -4.82
CA GLY A 496 -11.93 10.25 -5.53
C GLY A 496 -12.10 10.17 -7.04
N GLY A 497 -11.02 10.39 -7.77
CA GLY A 497 -11.01 10.34 -9.23
C GLY A 497 -9.59 10.44 -9.77
N SER A 498 -9.43 10.25 -11.07
CA SER A 498 -8.11 10.22 -11.70
C SER A 498 -7.66 11.63 -12.06
N SER A 499 -6.38 11.92 -11.82
CA SER A 499 -5.72 13.14 -12.30
C SER A 499 -4.43 12.82 -13.05
N HIS A 500 -4.26 13.45 -14.20
CA HIS A 500 -3.02 13.39 -14.96
C HIS A 500 -2.10 14.53 -14.54
N VAL A 501 -0.96 14.16 -13.94
CA VAL A 501 0.00 15.12 -13.37
C VAL A 501 0.43 16.15 -14.41
N GLY A 502 0.30 17.42 -14.07
CA GLY A 502 0.62 18.56 -14.92
C GLY A 502 -0.49 18.99 -15.86
N ARG A 503 -1.69 18.39 -15.79
CA ARG A 503 -2.85 18.79 -16.60
C ARG A 503 -3.78 19.66 -15.75
N HIS A 504 -4.04 20.87 -16.22
CA HIS A 504 -4.82 21.89 -15.54
C HIS A 504 -5.78 22.59 -16.48
N GLU A 505 -6.87 23.13 -15.95
CA GLU A 505 -7.82 23.92 -16.75
C GLU A 505 -8.18 25.23 -16.04
N GLU A 506 -8.27 26.32 -16.79
CA GLU A 506 -8.60 27.65 -16.22
C GLU A 506 -10.03 27.73 -15.66
N THR A 507 -10.92 26.87 -16.13
CA THR A 507 -12.33 26.76 -15.73
C THR A 507 -12.74 25.30 -15.65
N PRO A 508 -12.27 24.54 -14.64
CA PRO A 508 -12.64 23.14 -14.48
C PRO A 508 -14.14 23.02 -14.18
N ILE A 509 -14.68 21.81 -14.37
CA ILE A 509 -16.05 21.45 -13.96
C ILE A 509 -16.26 21.79 -12.48
N ASP A 510 -17.41 22.35 -12.13
CA ASP A 510 -17.74 22.80 -10.77
C ASP A 510 -18.54 21.76 -9.96
N GLU A 511 -19.02 22.17 -8.77
CA GLU A 511 -19.75 21.30 -7.84
C GLU A 511 -21.10 20.81 -8.36
N LEU A 512 -21.60 21.41 -9.43
CA LEU A 512 -22.83 21.00 -10.11
C LEU A 512 -22.57 19.89 -11.13
N GLY A 513 -21.30 19.59 -11.41
CA GLY A 513 -20.89 18.52 -12.30
C GLY A 513 -21.17 18.81 -13.78
N ILE A 514 -21.23 17.75 -14.58
CA ILE A 514 -21.51 17.87 -16.01
C ILE A 514 -23.02 18.00 -16.23
N ARG A 515 -23.45 19.04 -16.96
CA ARG A 515 -24.86 19.20 -17.35
C ARG A 515 -25.38 17.95 -18.07
N ASP A 516 -26.56 17.50 -17.67
CA ASP A 516 -27.25 16.30 -18.20
C ASP A 516 -26.50 14.96 -18.02
N ALA A 517 -25.53 14.90 -17.10
CA ALA A 517 -24.87 13.64 -16.72
C ALA A 517 -25.71 12.80 -15.73
N GLN A 518 -25.28 11.55 -15.50
CA GLN A 518 -25.97 10.62 -14.60
C GLN A 518 -26.17 11.21 -13.19
N VAL A 519 -27.38 11.11 -12.64
CA VAL A 519 -27.75 11.63 -11.31
C VAL A 519 -27.24 10.74 -10.16
N SER A 520 -27.12 9.44 -10.38
CA SER A 520 -26.62 8.51 -9.36
C SER A 520 -25.13 8.71 -9.12
N VAL A 521 -24.72 8.70 -7.85
CA VAL A 521 -23.31 8.80 -7.40
C VAL A 521 -22.59 7.44 -7.36
N SER A 522 -23.30 6.32 -7.56
CA SER A 522 -22.70 4.99 -7.52
C SER A 522 -22.07 4.63 -8.87
N GLU A 523 -20.99 3.87 -8.84
CA GLU A 523 -20.35 3.39 -10.06
C GLU A 523 -21.22 2.33 -10.74
N ALA A 524 -21.65 2.62 -11.98
CA ALA A 524 -22.39 1.69 -12.82
C ALA A 524 -21.51 0.55 -13.34
N MET A 525 -22.10 -0.64 -13.48
CA MET A 525 -21.41 -1.82 -13.99
C MET A 525 -20.84 -1.63 -15.40
N ASN A 526 -21.69 -1.11 -16.30
CA ASN A 526 -21.30 -0.81 -17.67
C ASN A 526 -21.08 0.69 -17.83
N GLN A 527 -19.83 1.11 -17.81
CA GLN A 527 -19.47 2.51 -18.01
C GLN A 527 -19.74 3.00 -19.44
N ALA A 528 -19.87 2.13 -20.46
CA ALA A 528 -19.98 2.53 -21.86
C ALA A 528 -21.18 3.46 -22.17
N ILE A 529 -22.25 3.36 -21.40
CA ILE A 529 -23.50 4.10 -21.62
C ILE A 529 -23.70 5.30 -20.68
N VAL A 530 -22.70 5.59 -19.84
CA VAL A 530 -22.77 6.65 -18.83
C VAL A 530 -21.99 7.88 -19.31
N LYS A 531 -22.60 9.06 -19.13
CA LYS A 531 -21.92 10.35 -19.18
C LYS A 531 -21.43 10.71 -17.78
N SER A 532 -20.13 10.91 -17.59
CA SER A 532 -19.51 11.16 -16.29
C SER A 532 -18.15 11.84 -16.42
N VAL A 533 -17.66 12.45 -15.33
CA VAL A 533 -16.34 13.09 -15.33
C VAL A 533 -15.23 12.10 -15.65
N ALA A 534 -15.36 10.85 -15.20
CA ALA A 534 -14.40 9.79 -15.50
C ALA A 534 -14.19 9.56 -17.01
N LYS A 535 -15.18 9.87 -17.85
CA LYS A 535 -15.16 9.57 -19.30
C LYS A 535 -15.16 10.82 -20.18
N ASP A 536 -15.82 11.88 -19.73
CA ASP A 536 -16.12 13.08 -20.51
C ASP A 536 -15.36 14.33 -20.01
N SER A 537 -14.30 14.14 -19.23
CA SER A 537 -13.37 15.20 -18.83
C SER A 537 -11.94 14.84 -19.20
N ASN A 538 -11.04 15.81 -19.14
CA ASN A 538 -9.62 15.63 -19.40
C ASN A 538 -8.80 15.20 -18.17
N TRP A 539 -9.39 14.93 -17.01
CA TRP A 539 -8.67 14.46 -15.81
C TRP A 539 -7.62 15.47 -15.30
N ASN A 540 -7.97 16.76 -15.30
CA ASN A 540 -7.12 17.81 -14.75
C ASN A 540 -6.98 17.73 -13.22
N GLU A 541 -5.82 18.10 -12.69
CA GLU A 541 -5.51 18.04 -11.24
C GLU A 541 -6.39 18.99 -10.44
N ASN A 542 -6.65 20.21 -10.95
CA ASN A 542 -7.37 21.23 -10.20
C ASN A 542 -8.88 20.92 -10.03
N TYR A 543 -9.48 20.07 -10.88
CA TYR A 543 -10.77 19.45 -10.63
C TYR A 543 -10.72 18.46 -9.46
N MET A 544 -9.70 17.58 -9.42
CA MET A 544 -9.52 16.64 -8.31
C MET A 544 -9.27 17.36 -6.99
N VAL A 545 -8.51 18.46 -7.00
CA VAL A 545 -8.32 19.34 -5.84
C VAL A 545 -9.67 19.83 -5.30
N ASN A 546 -10.55 20.36 -6.16
CA ASN A 546 -11.89 20.82 -5.75
C ASN A 546 -12.74 19.67 -5.20
N LEU A 547 -12.73 18.52 -5.88
CA LEU A 547 -13.48 17.34 -5.46
C LEU A 547 -13.06 16.90 -4.05
N PHE A 548 -11.75 16.75 -3.81
CA PHE A 548 -11.24 16.30 -2.52
C PHE A 548 -11.47 17.32 -1.40
N ASP A 549 -11.28 18.60 -1.67
CA ASP A 549 -11.56 19.67 -0.71
C ASP A 549 -13.04 19.67 -0.29
N TRP A 550 -13.94 19.54 -1.25
CA TRP A 550 -15.37 19.39 -0.95
C TRP A 550 -15.65 18.15 -0.10
N HIS A 551 -15.14 16.98 -0.51
CA HIS A 551 -15.37 15.73 0.23
C HIS A 551 -14.87 15.81 1.67
N LEU A 552 -13.69 16.39 1.89
CA LEU A 552 -13.11 16.58 3.22
C LEU A 552 -13.90 17.59 4.05
N SER A 553 -14.34 18.70 3.44
CA SER A 553 -15.20 19.70 4.09
C SER A 553 -16.49 19.10 4.63
N VAL A 554 -17.03 18.06 3.96
CA VAL A 554 -18.22 17.32 4.37
C VAL A 554 -17.86 16.25 5.40
N SER A 555 -16.89 15.37 5.10
CA SER A 555 -16.61 14.19 5.95
C SER A 555 -16.11 14.57 7.34
N GLU A 556 -15.33 15.65 7.48
CA GLU A 556 -14.82 16.12 8.77
C GLU A 556 -15.94 16.64 9.69
N ARG A 557 -17.05 17.13 9.13
CA ARG A 557 -18.18 17.68 9.91
C ARG A 557 -19.41 16.77 9.96
N PHE A 558 -19.42 15.67 9.22
CA PHE A 558 -20.59 14.80 9.12
C PHE A 558 -20.87 14.12 10.48
N PRO A 559 -21.99 14.43 11.17
CA PRO A 559 -22.21 14.00 12.55
C PRO A 559 -22.24 12.48 12.67
N GLY A 560 -21.56 11.88 13.65
CA GLY A 560 -21.61 10.43 13.87
C GLY A 560 -20.99 9.56 12.76
N PHE A 561 -20.28 10.14 11.79
CA PHE A 561 -19.64 9.36 10.73
C PHE A 561 -18.48 8.52 11.28
N ILE A 562 -18.42 7.25 10.86
CA ILE A 562 -17.31 6.34 11.18
C ILE A 562 -16.03 6.83 10.51
N GLY A 563 -16.13 7.16 9.22
CA GLY A 563 -15.03 7.71 8.43
C GLY A 563 -15.03 7.21 6.99
N ASN A 564 -14.00 7.58 6.26
CA ASN A 564 -13.84 7.24 4.85
C ASN A 564 -12.40 6.91 4.49
N ALA A 565 -12.22 6.28 3.32
CA ALA A 565 -10.90 6.05 2.74
C ALA A 565 -10.87 6.44 1.26
N GLN A 566 -9.99 7.38 0.91
CA GLN A 566 -9.77 7.82 -0.47
C GLN A 566 -9.13 6.68 -1.27
N TRP A 567 -9.60 6.43 -2.50
CA TRP A 567 -9.01 5.46 -3.42
C TRP A 567 -8.23 6.18 -4.51
N ALA A 568 -6.91 6.07 -4.57
CA ALA A 568 -6.00 5.41 -3.61
C ALA A 568 -4.82 6.33 -3.29
N PHE A 569 -3.94 5.93 -2.38
CA PHE A 569 -2.84 6.79 -1.95
C PHE A 569 -1.86 7.05 -3.11
N LYS A 570 -1.50 5.99 -3.82
CA LYS A 570 -0.49 6.00 -4.88
C LYS A 570 -1.07 5.46 -6.18
N ASP A 571 -0.71 6.07 -7.30
CA ASP A 571 -1.03 5.53 -8.64
C ASP A 571 -0.48 4.11 -8.79
N PHE A 572 -1.23 3.23 -9.43
CA PHE A 572 -0.90 1.81 -9.49
C PHE A 572 -1.36 1.20 -10.82
N GLY A 573 -0.79 0.06 -11.20
CA GLY A 573 -1.04 -0.60 -12.46
C GLY A 573 -2.35 -1.41 -12.47
N THR A 574 -3.04 -1.41 -13.60
CA THR A 574 -4.23 -2.22 -13.85
C THR A 574 -4.30 -2.71 -15.30
N PRO A 575 -4.69 -3.97 -15.55
CA PRO A 575 -4.85 -4.49 -16.91
C PRO A 575 -6.07 -3.90 -17.63
N LEU A 576 -6.99 -3.26 -16.90
CA LEU A 576 -8.30 -2.84 -17.43
C LEU A 576 -8.30 -1.46 -18.09
N ARG A 577 -7.15 -0.75 -18.08
CA ARG A 577 -7.08 0.67 -18.47
C ARG A 577 -5.97 0.95 -19.50
N PRO A 578 -5.93 0.23 -20.64
CA PRO A 578 -4.89 0.42 -21.67
C PRO A 578 -4.83 1.85 -22.21
N GLU A 579 -5.97 2.53 -22.26
CA GLU A 579 -6.12 3.85 -22.89
C GLU A 579 -6.08 5.02 -21.91
N ASN A 580 -5.79 4.80 -20.63
CA ASN A 580 -5.61 5.91 -19.69
C ASN A 580 -4.47 6.86 -20.15
N PRO A 581 -4.45 8.14 -19.72
CA PRO A 581 -3.43 9.11 -20.10
C PRO A 581 -2.00 8.60 -19.94
N ILE A 582 -1.75 7.86 -18.85
CA ILE A 582 -0.64 6.91 -18.75
C ILE A 582 -1.24 5.50 -18.94
N PRO A 583 -0.86 4.77 -20.00
CA PRO A 583 -1.37 3.44 -20.27
C PRO A 583 -1.27 2.51 -19.06
N TYR A 584 -2.32 1.73 -18.82
CA TYR A 584 -2.40 0.72 -17.75
C TYR A 584 -2.24 1.25 -16.32
N ILE A 585 -2.33 2.56 -16.08
CA ILE A 585 -2.24 3.13 -14.73
C ILE A 585 -3.59 3.64 -14.25
N ASN A 586 -4.03 3.18 -13.09
CA ASN A 586 -5.08 3.85 -12.33
C ASN A 586 -4.50 5.11 -11.67
N GLN A 587 -4.81 6.27 -12.24
CA GLN A 587 -4.21 7.56 -11.86
C GLN A 587 -4.95 8.30 -10.73
N LYS A 588 -5.60 7.57 -9.81
CA LYS A 588 -6.37 8.14 -8.69
C LYS A 588 -5.52 8.45 -7.45
N GLY A 589 -4.21 8.23 -7.53
CA GLY A 589 -3.24 8.47 -6.49
C GLY A 589 -3.25 9.92 -6.00
N LEU A 590 -3.05 10.11 -4.70
CA LEU A 590 -2.56 11.38 -4.14
C LEU A 590 -1.09 11.62 -4.47
N VAL A 591 -0.36 10.53 -4.76
CA VAL A 591 1.01 10.54 -5.27
C VAL A 591 1.10 9.75 -6.57
N ASP A 592 2.05 10.08 -7.45
CA ASP A 592 2.33 9.28 -8.65
C ASP A 592 2.89 7.90 -8.29
N ARG A 593 3.07 7.00 -9.27
CA ARG A 593 3.50 5.61 -9.02
C ARG A 593 4.92 5.49 -8.41
N ALA A 594 5.72 6.56 -8.46
CA ALA A 594 7.03 6.66 -7.83
C ALA A 594 6.96 7.28 -6.41
N GLY A 595 5.80 7.74 -5.96
CA GLY A 595 5.59 8.33 -4.64
C GLY A 595 5.71 9.87 -4.62
N ASN A 596 5.81 10.54 -5.77
CA ASN A 596 5.87 11.99 -5.81
C ASN A 596 4.49 12.61 -5.55
N PRO A 597 4.34 13.55 -4.60
CA PRO A 597 3.07 14.22 -4.32
C PRO A 597 2.46 14.92 -5.54
N LYS A 598 1.16 14.70 -5.76
CA LYS A 598 0.31 15.49 -6.66
C LYS A 598 -0.31 16.67 -5.91
N ASP A 599 -0.99 17.58 -6.61
CA ASP A 599 -1.68 18.71 -5.94
C ASP A 599 -2.68 18.24 -4.88
N SER A 600 -3.38 17.15 -5.15
CA SER A 600 -4.38 16.57 -4.25
C SER A 600 -3.78 16.14 -2.90
N TYR A 601 -2.50 15.72 -2.84
CA TYR A 601 -1.82 15.38 -1.58
C TYR A 601 -1.91 16.53 -0.57
N TYR A 602 -1.70 17.76 -1.04
CA TYR A 602 -1.62 18.94 -0.19
C TYR A 602 -2.99 19.39 0.33
N VAL A 603 -4.07 19.01 -0.36
CA VAL A 603 -5.44 19.17 0.16
C VAL A 603 -5.62 18.31 1.41
N PHE A 604 -5.29 17.03 1.36
CA PHE A 604 -5.38 16.15 2.53
C PHE A 604 -4.46 16.64 3.67
N ALA A 605 -3.23 17.01 3.35
CA ALA A 605 -2.30 17.56 4.32
C ALA A 605 -2.83 18.82 5.03
N SER A 606 -3.51 19.74 4.33
CA SER A 606 -4.06 20.96 4.96
C SER A 606 -5.22 20.69 5.92
N TYR A 607 -5.91 19.56 5.75
CA TYR A 607 -6.96 19.10 6.67
C TYR A 607 -6.41 18.28 7.84
N TRP A 608 -5.45 17.38 7.59
CA TRP A 608 -5.12 16.28 8.51
C TRP A 608 -3.74 16.39 9.15
N GLN A 609 -2.76 17.00 8.48
CA GLN A 609 -1.39 17.07 9.00
C GLN A 609 -1.33 17.98 10.24
N LYS A 610 -0.60 17.55 11.27
CA LYS A 610 -0.42 18.32 12.51
C LYS A 610 0.71 19.34 12.44
N THR A 611 1.73 19.09 11.61
CA THR A 611 2.85 20.02 11.44
C THR A 611 2.49 21.14 10.45
N PRO A 612 2.90 22.39 10.67
CA PRO A 612 2.57 23.51 9.78
C PRO A 612 2.95 23.25 8.32
N MET A 613 2.03 23.54 7.41
CA MET A 613 2.20 23.46 5.96
C MET A 613 1.38 24.54 5.25
N CYS A 614 1.90 24.99 4.10
CA CYS A 614 1.19 25.80 3.13
C CYS A 614 1.57 25.33 1.71
N TYR A 615 0.62 25.40 0.79
CA TYR A 615 0.77 24.99 -0.60
C TYR A 615 -0.01 25.91 -1.54
N ILE A 616 0.69 26.61 -2.42
CA ILE A 616 0.06 27.38 -3.51
C ILE A 616 -0.30 26.41 -4.64
N GLU A 617 -1.59 26.23 -4.88
CA GLU A 617 -2.09 25.43 -6.00
C GLU A 617 -1.81 26.17 -7.34
N SER A 618 -1.14 25.58 -8.34
CA SER A 618 -0.57 24.22 -8.48
C SER A 618 0.88 24.31 -8.95
N LYS A 619 1.82 23.55 -8.35
CA LYS A 619 3.26 23.61 -8.70
C LYS A 619 3.59 23.22 -10.12
N THR A 620 2.79 22.33 -10.71
CA THR A 620 2.99 21.87 -12.09
C THR A 620 2.35 22.81 -13.11
N TRP A 621 1.56 23.80 -12.68
CA TRP A 621 0.84 24.74 -13.57
C TRP A 621 1.63 26.04 -13.79
N THR A 622 2.71 25.95 -14.55
CA THR A 622 3.69 27.04 -14.73
C THR A 622 3.37 27.99 -15.88
N VAL A 623 2.36 27.72 -16.70
CA VAL A 623 1.88 28.63 -17.77
C VAL A 623 0.37 28.74 -17.69
N ARG A 624 -0.14 29.97 -17.52
CA ARG A 624 -1.56 30.26 -17.31
C ARG A 624 -2.07 31.28 -18.33
N TYR A 625 -3.36 31.17 -18.65
CA TYR A 625 -4.05 32.05 -19.59
C TYR A 625 -5.31 32.66 -18.96
N GLY A 626 -5.60 33.92 -19.25
CA GLY A 626 -6.85 34.48 -18.76
C GLY A 626 -7.08 35.96 -18.98
N PRO A 627 -8.09 36.52 -18.29
CA PRO A 627 -8.43 37.92 -18.43
C PRO A 627 -7.38 38.80 -17.76
N LYS A 628 -7.30 40.07 -18.19
CA LYS A 628 -6.43 41.08 -17.58
C LYS A 628 -6.71 41.32 -16.09
N ALA A 629 -7.93 41.05 -15.62
CA ALA A 629 -8.29 41.13 -14.20
C ALA A 629 -7.66 40.01 -13.35
N GLY A 630 -6.98 39.04 -13.97
CA GLY A 630 -6.35 37.92 -13.29
C GLY A 630 -7.32 36.80 -12.90
N ARG A 631 -6.84 35.85 -12.10
CA ARG A 631 -7.56 34.62 -11.72
C ARG A 631 -7.57 34.44 -10.21
N ASN A 632 -8.46 33.59 -9.72
CA ASN A 632 -8.40 33.17 -8.33
C ASN A 632 -7.25 32.17 -8.15
N VAL A 633 -6.54 32.28 -7.03
CA VAL A 633 -5.53 31.31 -6.58
C VAL A 633 -5.96 30.82 -5.21
N LYS A 634 -5.98 29.50 -5.04
CA LYS A 634 -6.24 28.82 -3.78
C LYS A 634 -4.92 28.49 -3.11
N VAL A 635 -4.85 28.65 -1.80
CA VAL A 635 -3.71 28.20 -1.00
C VAL A 635 -4.19 27.24 0.07
N TYR A 636 -3.66 26.03 0.07
CA TYR A 636 -3.96 25.02 1.07
C TYR A 636 -2.96 25.14 2.22
N CYS A 637 -3.42 25.62 3.37
CA CYS A 637 -2.62 25.72 4.60
C CYS A 637 -3.36 25.07 5.78
N ASN A 638 -2.62 24.55 6.75
CA ASN A 638 -3.16 24.17 8.07
C ASN A 638 -2.85 25.19 9.18
N THR A 639 -2.20 26.32 8.84
CA THR A 639 -1.93 27.43 9.76
C THR A 639 -3.17 28.26 10.08
N GLU A 640 -3.16 29.04 11.15
CA GLU A 640 -4.30 29.89 11.56
C GLU A 640 -4.61 31.01 10.55
N GLN A 641 -3.56 31.59 9.96
CA GLN A 641 -3.68 32.63 8.94
C GLN A 641 -2.69 32.37 7.80
N ALA A 642 -2.97 32.93 6.63
CA ALA A 642 -2.03 32.97 5.51
C ALA A 642 -2.04 34.35 4.83
N GLU A 643 -0.89 34.79 4.34
CA GLU A 643 -0.74 36.04 3.59
C GLU A 643 -0.04 35.77 2.27
N LEU A 644 -0.71 36.09 1.16
CA LEU A 644 -0.21 35.86 -0.19
C LEU A 644 0.42 37.14 -0.76
N TYR A 645 1.52 36.97 -1.49
CA TYR A 645 2.25 38.03 -2.16
C TYR A 645 2.32 37.73 -3.66
N LEU A 646 2.28 38.77 -4.48
CA LEU A 646 2.53 38.74 -5.92
C LEU A 646 3.67 39.71 -6.23
N ASN A 647 4.78 39.19 -6.78
CA ASN A 647 5.94 39.99 -7.19
C ASN A 647 6.46 40.92 -6.07
N GLY A 648 6.44 40.43 -4.83
CA GLY A 648 6.88 41.17 -3.63
C GLY A 648 5.80 42.02 -2.95
N GLU A 649 4.66 42.25 -3.59
CA GLU A 649 3.55 43.04 -3.04
C GLU A 649 2.51 42.16 -2.36
N THR A 650 2.02 42.56 -1.19
CA THR A 650 1.01 41.78 -0.45
C THR A 650 -0.37 41.89 -1.11
N LEU A 651 -1.07 40.74 -1.20
CA LEU A 651 -2.48 40.63 -1.56
C LEU A 651 -3.39 40.54 -0.33
N GLY A 652 -2.83 40.75 0.86
CA GLY A 652 -3.54 40.75 2.14
C GLY A 652 -3.54 39.39 2.84
N LYS A 653 -3.63 39.47 4.16
CA LYS A 653 -3.73 38.31 5.06
C LYS A 653 -5.18 37.85 5.20
N LYS A 654 -5.39 36.54 5.32
CA LYS A 654 -6.70 35.90 5.56
C LYS A 654 -6.62 34.91 6.71
N ASP A 655 -7.71 34.84 7.47
CA ASP A 655 -7.92 33.82 8.49
C ASP A 655 -8.35 32.50 7.84
N ARG A 656 -7.80 31.39 8.31
CA ARG A 656 -8.23 30.05 7.93
C ARG A 656 -9.50 29.69 8.69
N ILE A 657 -10.55 29.31 7.96
CA ILE A 657 -11.76 28.75 8.54
C ILE A 657 -11.79 27.26 8.17
N HIS A 658 -11.46 26.40 9.14
CA HIS A 658 -11.35 24.95 8.90
C HIS A 658 -12.64 24.40 8.28
N GLY A 659 -12.49 23.61 7.22
CA GLY A 659 -13.60 23.08 6.42
C GLY A 659 -14.40 24.09 5.57
N GLN A 660 -14.06 25.38 5.54
CA GLN A 660 -14.73 26.32 4.62
C GLN A 660 -14.28 26.07 3.18
N TYR A 661 -15.18 25.58 2.33
CA TYR A 661 -14.90 25.41 0.92
C TYR A 661 -14.92 26.74 0.14
N PRO A 662 -14.01 26.96 -0.83
CA PRO A 662 -12.79 26.18 -1.07
C PRO A 662 -11.60 26.68 -0.23
N ALA A 663 -10.61 25.80 -0.05
CA ALA A 663 -9.30 26.03 0.54
C ALA A 663 -9.33 26.68 1.93
N HIS A 664 -10.28 26.28 2.78
CA HIS A 664 -10.48 26.87 4.11
C HIS A 664 -10.72 28.40 4.08
N GLY A 665 -11.25 28.94 2.97
CA GLY A 665 -11.44 30.37 2.73
C GLY A 665 -10.20 31.12 2.20
N LEU A 666 -9.06 30.43 2.05
CA LEU A 666 -7.77 30.98 1.63
C LEU A 666 -7.69 31.06 0.09
N VAL A 667 -8.49 31.97 -0.47
CA VAL A 667 -8.56 32.22 -1.92
C VAL A 667 -8.35 33.70 -2.23
N TRP A 668 -7.41 34.03 -3.09
CA TRP A 668 -7.13 35.42 -3.50
C TRP A 668 -7.43 35.63 -4.96
N LYS A 669 -8.00 36.78 -5.30
CA LYS A 669 -8.05 37.27 -6.68
C LYS A 669 -6.67 37.85 -7.00
N VAL A 670 -5.90 37.17 -7.84
CA VAL A 670 -4.52 37.53 -8.16
C VAL A 670 -4.47 38.27 -9.51
N PRO A 671 -4.10 39.57 -9.52
CA PRO A 671 -3.98 40.36 -10.75
C PRO A 671 -2.61 40.16 -11.41
N PHE A 672 -2.39 38.98 -12.01
CA PHE A 672 -1.14 38.65 -12.68
C PHE A 672 -0.70 39.69 -13.72
N SER A 673 0.60 39.96 -13.78
CA SER A 673 1.23 40.71 -14.87
C SER A 673 1.38 39.81 -16.11
N GLU A 674 1.34 40.39 -17.31
CA GLU A 674 1.74 39.67 -18.52
C GLU A 674 3.21 39.21 -18.40
N GLY A 675 3.48 37.94 -18.67
CA GLY A 675 4.80 37.32 -18.54
C GLY A 675 5.02 36.67 -17.17
N ASN A 676 6.24 36.72 -16.65
CA ASN A 676 6.63 36.01 -15.43
C ASN A 676 6.03 36.66 -14.17
N ASN A 677 5.55 35.81 -13.27
CA ASN A 677 5.01 36.18 -11.97
C ASN A 677 5.58 35.25 -10.90
N GLN A 678 5.83 35.81 -9.72
CA GLN A 678 6.21 35.07 -8.53
C GLN A 678 5.13 35.24 -7.47
N LEU A 679 4.52 34.12 -7.09
CA LEU A 679 3.67 34.00 -5.93
C LEU A 679 4.48 33.49 -4.76
N TYR A 680 4.17 34.02 -3.58
CA TYR A 680 4.81 33.62 -2.35
C TYR A 680 3.80 33.75 -1.22
N VAL A 681 3.68 32.74 -0.36
CA VAL A 681 2.74 32.72 0.76
C VAL A 681 3.46 32.50 2.08
N LYS A 682 3.01 33.21 3.11
CA LYS A 682 3.45 33.04 4.51
C LYS A 682 2.29 32.48 5.33
N GLY A 683 2.50 31.37 6.02
CA GLY A 683 1.58 30.82 7.01
C GLY A 683 1.94 31.24 8.44
N PHE A 684 0.93 31.59 9.24
CA PHE A 684 1.11 32.12 10.59
C PHE A 684 0.30 31.34 11.63
N ASN A 685 0.92 31.10 12.79
CA ASN A 685 0.27 30.63 14.02
C ASN A 685 0.67 31.56 15.17
N ASP A 686 -0.26 31.91 16.06
CA ASP A 686 -0.03 32.83 17.18
C ASP A 686 0.64 34.15 16.74
N GLY A 687 0.28 34.63 15.54
CA GLY A 687 0.85 35.83 14.92
C GLY A 687 2.27 35.70 14.38
N SER A 688 2.97 34.58 14.59
CA SER A 688 4.32 34.33 14.09
C SER A 688 4.30 33.56 12.76
N MET A 689 5.17 33.94 11.83
CA MET A 689 5.36 33.15 10.59
C MET A 689 6.03 31.82 10.94
N VAL A 690 5.44 30.71 10.52
CA VAL A 690 5.94 29.35 10.81
C VAL A 690 6.25 28.52 9.57
N ILE A 691 5.73 28.92 8.40
CA ILE A 691 5.93 28.23 7.14
C ILE A 691 5.80 29.20 5.97
N GLU A 692 6.43 28.88 4.86
CA GLU A 692 6.33 29.61 3.60
C GLU A 692 6.28 28.65 2.40
N ASP A 693 5.74 29.12 1.28
CA ASP A 693 5.74 28.40 0.01
C ASP A 693 5.78 29.40 -1.17
N SER A 694 6.31 29.00 -2.33
CA SER A 694 6.46 29.87 -3.51
C SER A 694 6.21 29.20 -4.84
N LEU A 695 5.59 29.91 -5.79
CA LEU A 695 5.30 29.42 -7.13
C LEU A 695 5.69 30.47 -8.16
N GLU A 696 6.49 30.06 -9.15
CA GLU A 696 6.78 30.86 -10.33
C GLU A 696 5.96 30.36 -11.51
N LEU A 697 5.33 31.29 -12.23
CA LEU A 697 4.54 30.98 -13.42
C LEU A 697 4.57 32.12 -14.43
N GLU A 698 4.33 31.78 -15.69
CA GLU A 698 4.06 32.72 -16.77
C GLU A 698 2.55 32.91 -16.93
N TYR A 699 2.08 34.16 -16.96
CA TYR A 699 0.67 34.49 -17.23
C TYR A 699 0.54 35.23 -18.55
N LYS A 700 -0.38 34.78 -19.40
CA LYS A 700 -0.67 35.36 -20.71
C LYS A 700 -2.11 35.82 -20.77
N VAL A 701 -2.33 37.07 -21.16
CA VAL A 701 -3.67 37.61 -21.34
C VAL A 701 -4.27 37.06 -22.64
N GLY A 702 -5.49 36.52 -22.54
CA GLY A 702 -6.21 35.91 -23.65
C GLY A 702 -6.06 34.40 -23.67
N THR A 703 -5.84 33.84 -24.86
CA THR A 703 -5.66 32.40 -25.13
C THR A 703 -4.47 32.22 -26.07
N HIS A 704 -3.95 31.00 -26.17
CA HIS A 704 -3.05 30.62 -27.27
C HIS A 704 -3.82 30.48 -28.60
N ASP A 705 -3.10 30.39 -29.71
CA ASP A 705 -3.68 30.00 -31.02
C ASP A 705 -3.60 28.47 -31.20
N THR A 706 -3.92 27.99 -32.40
CA THR A 706 -3.93 26.58 -32.77
C THR A 706 -2.54 25.93 -32.76
N PRO A 707 -2.45 24.62 -32.44
CA PRO A 707 -1.21 23.84 -32.49
C PRO A 707 -0.45 24.01 -33.81
N LYS A 708 0.83 24.42 -33.77
CA LYS A 708 1.65 24.62 -34.97
C LYS A 708 2.83 23.69 -35.09
N LYS A 709 3.58 23.45 -34.00
CA LYS A 709 4.76 22.59 -34.00
C LYS A 709 5.02 22.00 -32.62
N VAL A 710 5.79 20.91 -32.59
CA VAL A 710 6.42 20.41 -31.37
C VAL A 710 7.79 21.08 -31.22
N ALA A 711 8.06 21.68 -30.07
CA ALA A 711 9.40 22.05 -29.63
C ALA A 711 9.96 20.94 -28.71
N LEU A 712 11.19 20.51 -28.97
CA LEU A 712 11.91 19.59 -28.10
C LEU A 712 13.07 20.29 -27.39
N SER A 713 13.23 19.99 -26.10
CA SER A 713 14.38 20.38 -25.31
C SER A 713 14.91 19.20 -24.50
N SER A 714 16.17 19.29 -24.07
CA SER A 714 16.78 18.33 -23.16
C SER A 714 17.49 19.08 -22.04
N GLU A 715 17.25 18.68 -20.80
CA GLU A 715 17.91 19.22 -19.61
C GLU A 715 18.69 18.10 -18.91
N ARG A 716 19.92 18.38 -18.48
CA ARG A 716 20.70 17.40 -17.73
C ARG A 716 20.22 17.36 -16.27
N VAL A 717 19.73 16.21 -15.82
CA VAL A 717 19.26 15.97 -14.45
C VAL A 717 20.41 15.54 -13.54
N SER A 718 21.26 14.64 -14.02
CA SER A 718 22.44 14.16 -13.30
C SER A 718 23.50 13.64 -14.26
N GLU A 719 24.48 12.88 -13.77
CA GLU A 719 25.49 12.26 -14.65
C GLU A 719 24.83 11.27 -15.62
N ASN A 720 24.96 11.54 -16.92
CA ASN A 720 24.39 10.74 -18.00
C ASN A 720 22.85 10.62 -18.01
N LEU A 721 22.13 11.34 -17.15
CA LEU A 721 20.66 11.34 -17.11
C LEU A 721 20.10 12.69 -17.53
N TYR A 722 19.18 12.68 -18.48
CA TYR A 722 18.58 13.87 -19.07
C TYR A 722 17.05 13.77 -19.06
N LEU A 723 16.38 14.89 -18.90
CA LEU A 723 14.93 15.03 -19.07
C LEU A 723 14.68 15.63 -20.45
N VAL A 724 14.04 14.87 -21.33
CA VAL A 724 13.57 15.37 -22.62
C VAL A 724 12.15 15.88 -22.46
N THR A 725 11.89 17.10 -22.90
CA THR A 725 10.56 17.73 -22.85
C THR A 725 10.08 18.01 -24.27
N ALA A 726 8.86 17.56 -24.58
CA ALA A 726 8.11 17.94 -25.76
C ALA A 726 7.04 18.96 -25.40
N SER A 727 6.97 20.06 -26.14
CA SER A 727 6.01 21.13 -25.93
C SER A 727 5.31 21.50 -27.23
N ILE A 728 3.98 21.52 -27.22
CA ILE A 728 3.16 21.94 -28.36
C ILE A 728 3.03 23.45 -28.33
N ILE A 729 3.46 24.10 -29.41
CA ILE A 729 3.45 25.56 -29.50
C ILE A 729 2.76 26.04 -30.77
N ASP A 730 2.16 27.23 -30.68
CA ASP A 730 1.51 27.92 -31.79
C ASP A 730 2.53 28.65 -32.69
N SER A 731 2.04 29.42 -33.66
CA SER A 731 2.89 30.18 -34.59
C SER A 731 3.74 31.26 -33.92
N ASP A 732 3.30 31.77 -32.77
CA ASP A 732 3.96 32.82 -31.99
C ASP A 732 4.89 32.22 -30.92
N GLY A 733 5.00 30.89 -30.86
CA GLY A 733 5.82 30.16 -29.90
C GLY A 733 5.18 30.04 -28.52
N ARG A 734 3.89 30.32 -28.38
CA ARG A 734 3.16 30.15 -27.12
C ARG A 734 2.77 28.69 -26.92
N LEU A 735 2.82 28.24 -25.67
CA LEU A 735 2.38 26.89 -25.30
C LEU A 735 0.87 26.75 -25.52
N VAL A 736 0.49 25.68 -26.23
CA VAL A 736 -0.91 25.30 -26.48
C VAL A 736 -1.35 24.37 -25.36
N THR A 737 -1.96 24.97 -24.34
CA THR A 737 -2.21 24.33 -23.04
C THR A 737 -3.41 23.39 -23.02
N ASP A 738 -4.18 23.29 -24.09
CA ASP A 738 -5.31 22.38 -24.24
C ASP A 738 -5.02 21.20 -25.20
N TYR A 739 -3.78 21.05 -25.67
CA TYR A 739 -3.39 19.92 -26.50
C TYR A 739 -3.04 18.70 -25.64
N GLU A 740 -3.86 17.64 -25.74
CA GLU A 740 -3.81 16.46 -24.86
C GLU A 740 -3.68 15.14 -25.61
N ASP A 741 -3.51 15.16 -26.93
CA ASP A 741 -3.35 13.93 -27.73
C ASP A 741 -2.20 13.05 -27.21
N ARG A 742 -2.19 11.78 -27.58
CA ARG A 742 -1.08 10.87 -27.24
C ARG A 742 0.21 11.19 -27.99
N GLY A 743 1.30 11.30 -27.25
CA GLY A 743 2.67 11.42 -27.74
C GLY A 743 3.47 10.15 -27.54
N TYR A 744 4.49 9.97 -28.39
CA TYR A 744 5.36 8.80 -28.40
C TYR A 744 6.83 9.22 -28.45
N PHE A 745 7.60 8.82 -27.45
CA PHE A 745 9.06 8.93 -27.42
C PHE A 745 9.72 7.67 -27.97
N SER A 746 10.82 7.83 -28.69
CA SER A 746 11.68 6.71 -29.09
C SER A 746 13.15 7.11 -29.13
N SER A 747 14.04 6.19 -28.80
CA SER A 747 15.48 6.37 -29.07
C SER A 747 15.77 5.93 -30.50
N LEU A 748 16.56 6.72 -31.24
CA LEU A 748 16.94 6.40 -32.62
C LEU A 748 18.32 5.75 -32.76
N ASP A 749 19.03 5.63 -31.65
CA ASP A 749 20.35 5.02 -31.60
C ASP A 749 20.57 4.25 -30.29
N SER A 750 21.70 3.54 -30.21
CA SER A 750 22.08 2.79 -29.01
C SER A 750 22.71 3.66 -27.92
N ASN A 751 22.91 4.97 -28.15
CA ASN A 751 23.53 5.91 -27.22
C ASN A 751 22.52 6.49 -26.21
N ALA A 752 21.22 6.39 -26.47
CA ALA A 752 20.15 6.71 -25.53
C ALA A 752 19.34 5.47 -25.15
N LYS A 753 19.09 5.31 -23.84
CA LYS A 753 18.11 4.41 -23.27
C LYS A 753 17.01 5.23 -22.61
N LEU A 754 15.77 5.10 -23.08
CA LEU A 754 14.63 5.69 -22.39
C LEU A 754 14.42 4.98 -21.04
N ILE A 755 14.18 5.75 -19.99
CA ILE A 755 13.70 5.22 -18.71
C ILE A 755 12.18 5.08 -18.83
N GLU A 756 11.73 4.09 -19.59
CA GLU A 756 10.32 3.83 -19.88
C GLU A 756 9.74 2.68 -19.03
N ASN A 757 8.45 2.39 -19.20
CA ASN A 757 7.71 1.34 -18.48
C ASN A 757 7.73 1.50 -16.95
N GLN A 758 7.76 2.75 -16.48
CA GLN A 758 7.66 3.09 -15.07
C GLN A 758 6.21 3.35 -14.65
N GLY A 759 5.34 3.70 -15.60
CA GLY A 759 3.97 4.11 -15.31
C GLY A 759 3.91 5.45 -14.57
N THR A 760 4.82 6.37 -14.90
CA THR A 760 4.95 7.70 -14.30
C THR A 760 4.96 8.79 -15.38
N PRO A 761 4.68 10.06 -15.04
CA PRO A 761 4.62 11.16 -16.02
C PRO A 761 5.91 11.40 -16.82
N ASN A 762 7.07 11.02 -16.27
CA ASN A 762 8.39 11.15 -16.91
C ASN A 762 9.04 9.80 -17.24
N GLY A 763 8.29 8.70 -17.09
CA GLY A 763 8.80 7.34 -17.24
C GLY A 763 7.92 6.47 -18.15
N SER A 764 7.22 7.12 -19.08
CA SER A 764 6.29 6.49 -20.03
C SER A 764 6.61 6.97 -21.44
N SER A 765 6.95 6.05 -22.34
CA SER A 765 7.26 6.37 -23.74
C SER A 765 6.03 6.63 -24.59
N SER A 766 4.87 6.14 -24.17
CA SER A 766 3.56 6.50 -24.69
C SER A 766 2.78 7.20 -23.58
N ILE A 767 2.42 8.47 -23.79
CA ILE A 767 1.75 9.29 -22.78
C ILE A 767 0.91 10.37 -23.47
N GLU A 768 -0.28 10.65 -22.95
CA GLU A 768 -1.00 11.86 -23.33
C GLU A 768 -0.30 13.11 -22.82
N LEU A 769 -0.41 14.22 -23.56
CA LEU A 769 0.20 15.46 -23.11
C LEU A 769 -0.60 16.07 -21.94
N ALA A 770 0.12 16.69 -21.02
CA ALA A 770 -0.39 17.45 -19.89
C ALA A 770 -0.13 18.93 -20.17
N ASN A 771 -1.19 19.69 -20.43
CA ASN A 771 -1.12 21.08 -20.90
C ASN A 771 -0.16 21.31 -22.08
N GLY A 772 -0.24 20.46 -23.11
CA GLY A 772 0.64 20.54 -24.28
C GLY A 772 2.08 20.14 -24.00
N ILE A 773 2.37 19.49 -22.87
CA ILE A 773 3.71 19.02 -22.49
C ILE A 773 3.72 17.51 -22.29
N ALA A 774 4.74 16.82 -22.81
CA ALA A 774 5.10 15.46 -22.42
C ALA A 774 6.60 15.38 -22.10
N ARG A 775 6.99 14.47 -21.20
CA ARG A 775 8.38 14.36 -20.75
C ARG A 775 8.83 12.92 -20.62
N ILE A 776 10.11 12.68 -20.82
CA ILE A 776 10.73 11.38 -20.54
C ILE A 776 12.16 11.51 -20.04
N LEU A 777 12.54 10.67 -19.07
CA LEU A 777 13.92 10.52 -18.64
C LEU A 777 14.70 9.65 -19.62
N VAL A 778 15.92 10.07 -19.94
CA VAL A 778 16.81 9.42 -20.91
C VAL A 778 18.19 9.26 -20.30
N GLN A 779 18.67 8.02 -20.27
CA GLN A 779 20.00 7.66 -19.84
C GLN A 779 20.92 7.56 -21.07
N LYS A 780 21.99 8.37 -21.12
CA LYS A 780 23.08 8.16 -22.06
C LYS A 780 23.86 6.92 -21.68
N THR A 781 24.09 6.06 -22.66
CA THR A 781 24.82 4.77 -22.51
C THR A 781 26.27 4.87 -22.99
N SER A 782 26.64 5.97 -23.64
CA SER A 782 27.99 6.25 -24.13
C SER A 782 28.30 7.75 -24.12
N ASN A 783 29.56 8.12 -24.34
CA ASN A 783 29.98 9.51 -24.51
C ASN A 783 29.63 10.09 -25.90
N ALA A 784 29.07 9.29 -26.80
CA ALA A 784 28.62 9.78 -28.10
C ALA A 784 27.30 10.57 -27.94
N GLN A 785 27.02 11.41 -28.94
CA GLN A 785 25.74 12.11 -29.05
C GLN A 785 24.60 11.08 -29.15
N ALA A 786 23.53 11.32 -28.40
CA ALA A 786 22.33 10.48 -28.43
C ALA A 786 21.16 11.24 -29.08
N VAL A 787 20.30 10.53 -29.81
CA VAL A 787 19.17 11.12 -30.53
C VAL A 787 17.85 10.53 -30.06
N VAL A 788 16.95 11.41 -29.62
CA VAL A 788 15.59 11.05 -29.17
C VAL A 788 14.57 11.68 -30.11
N GLU A 789 13.60 10.89 -30.55
CA GLU A 789 12.44 11.32 -31.33
C GLU A 789 11.21 11.48 -30.42
N PHE A 790 10.39 12.48 -30.72
CA PHE A 790 9.01 12.58 -30.28
C PHE A 790 8.07 12.75 -31.47
N LYS A 791 6.90 12.11 -31.43
CA LYS A 791 5.82 12.29 -32.40
C LYS A 791 4.44 12.18 -31.76
N THR A 792 3.44 12.72 -32.44
CA THR A 792 2.02 12.46 -32.16
C THR A 792 1.34 11.97 -33.44
N GLN A 793 0.06 11.64 -33.39
CA GLN A 793 -0.72 11.37 -34.61
C GLN A 793 -0.73 12.57 -35.58
N ASN A 794 -0.70 13.79 -35.04
CA ASN A 794 -0.83 15.04 -35.80
C ASN A 794 0.53 15.70 -36.13
N PHE A 795 1.57 15.44 -35.34
CA PHE A 795 2.92 15.98 -35.55
C PHE A 795 3.92 14.88 -35.90
N LYS A 796 4.52 14.98 -37.10
CA LYS A 796 5.59 14.08 -37.55
C LYS A 796 6.84 14.22 -36.67
N GLY A 797 7.63 13.14 -36.61
CA GLY A 797 8.83 13.01 -35.77
C GLY A 797 9.69 14.27 -35.70
N GLN A 798 9.84 14.80 -34.49
CA GLN A 798 10.82 15.82 -34.13
C GLN A 798 11.96 15.19 -33.34
N TYR A 799 13.15 15.78 -33.42
CA TYR A 799 14.37 15.19 -32.87
C TYR A 799 15.09 16.16 -31.94
N VAL A 800 15.65 15.63 -30.85
CA VAL A 800 16.61 16.34 -30.00
C VAL A 800 17.90 15.53 -29.92
N ARG A 801 19.02 16.25 -29.94
CA ARG A 801 20.37 15.70 -29.78
C ARG A 801 20.87 16.02 -28.38
N ILE A 802 21.35 15.00 -27.70
CA ILE A 802 21.87 15.11 -26.34
C ILE A 802 23.38 14.91 -26.42
N ASP A 803 24.12 15.99 -26.14
CA ASP A 803 25.58 16.03 -26.20
C ASP A 803 26.27 15.36 -25.02
#